data_AF-A0A372LZB3-F1
#
_entry.id   AF-A0A372LZB3-F1
#
_cell.length_a   1.000
_cell.length_b   1.000
_cell.length_c   1.000
_cell.angle_alpha   90.00
_cell.angle_beta   90.00
_cell.angle_gamma   90.00
#
_symmetry.space_group_name_H-M   'P 1'
#
loop_
_entity.id
_entity.type
_entity.pdbx_description
1 polymer ?
#
loop_
_entity_poly.entity_id
_entity_poly.type
_entity_poly.pdbx_seq_one_letter_code
_entity_poly.pdbx_strand_id
1 'polypeptide(L)'
;MEIARRTLLSALSAAGVLAVIPVGRADAAESAAGFEQLLGNTDALFAGTEESNSVAEVAPRLAAIVEAAQKNLAAMDEAGEGELFAGLELGTDDANLNTAYLRLYEIALATRAPGTPPSDLYGDTAVQRRVIDGLLWLHEKYYGDQDGGYYGNWFNWEIGISQHLTRTLVLLRDQVAAYQPELTATSVESMDAYLRNGVDGDVDLDSRFHTGANLADITTNRILQGALLGDEARIRKALTDQLTVFATIDPYNLQHEVTDGHYADGSFIQHASVAYTGSYGKGLLSRVVQTLTLLEGSGFAHGEELVPTVHGWVANGFAPLIFEGWMMEAVKGRAVSRTGTGYADVAVVAEAVVDLAHLATGDTAQELKSYAKHLSSAGAAPFDPAEFVSPVSIARHSEIDGDASVPAEDLNPAARSVAFNAMDRTVHRRPGYAFALARSSDRISKYEYMSGENLMPWFQGDGAHHLYLAGQDQRQAFGVDYYTAVSPYRLAGVTAPVERRGTVPELYGQPYYDNPGHPLNFTPSSESQNTYVYFPRGTNRHSGGATLGAYGTASLVQSSDVAYGDRELLPDDFVTYRNADATKSWFLFDEEIVVLAAGVGDPAGRAVTTTADARIAGPDDRVAVTGALHDGRAWTGPGTAELSWLHWANGTRGESSGYVFLDTPEVVVRLADVTRSLRVVRTANPDTEVTRQVLDVSFELPAGAEPSSLAYALVPNAKPGQLRSLGRKGPLEVHTNTTRMQAVTHRGLGLTAVNTFTRGRHGTAGLRVDGPASILVRRPHHRGRTEVALSDPTMDRDTVSVLLRGRHLEAVEGDEGVQARRVPGGTLVEARTRHAYGRSFTVTLK
;
A
#
# COMPACT_ATOMS: atom_id res chain seq x y z
N MET A 1 25.63 7.84 -15.71
CA MET A 1 25.35 6.73 -14.78
C MET A 1 25.46 7.18 -13.31
N GLU A 2 24.64 8.15 -12.90
CA GLU A 2 24.16 8.27 -11.52
C GLU A 2 22.64 8.38 -11.61
N ILE A 3 22.00 7.25 -11.90
CA ILE A 3 20.59 7.04 -11.55
C ILE A 3 20.48 6.88 -10.01
N ALA A 4 21.41 7.43 -9.22
CA ALA A 4 22.04 6.71 -8.12
C ALA A 4 22.28 5.25 -8.54
N ARG A 5 23.54 4.80 -8.65
CA ARG A 5 23.84 3.38 -8.91
C ARG A 5 22.93 2.39 -8.15
N ARG A 6 22.45 2.78 -6.96
CA ARG A 6 21.47 2.09 -6.12
C ARG A 6 20.11 1.74 -6.77
N THR A 7 19.45 2.61 -7.54
CA THR A 7 18.08 2.31 -8.05
C THR A 7 18.10 1.40 -9.29
N LEU A 8 19.21 1.37 -10.03
CA LEU A 8 19.42 0.43 -11.14
C LEU A 8 19.98 -0.91 -10.65
N LEU A 9 20.68 -0.92 -9.50
CA LEU A 9 21.10 -2.15 -8.82
C LEU A 9 19.94 -2.89 -8.12
N SER A 10 18.82 -2.22 -7.83
CA SER A 10 17.61 -2.84 -7.27
C SER A 10 16.63 -3.36 -8.33
N ALA A 11 16.88 -3.10 -9.61
CA ALA A 11 16.02 -3.58 -10.69
C ALA A 11 16.55 -4.93 -11.21
N LEU A 12 15.95 -6.02 -10.72
CA LEU A 12 16.30 -7.36 -11.18
C LEU A 12 15.54 -7.67 -12.48
N SER A 13 16.28 -7.95 -13.56
CA SER A 13 15.71 -8.42 -14.81
C SER A 13 15.34 -9.91 -14.72
N ALA A 14 14.38 -10.37 -15.53
CA ALA A 14 14.02 -11.78 -15.61
C ALA A 14 15.21 -12.72 -15.90
N ALA A 15 16.25 -12.23 -16.60
CA ALA A 15 17.47 -13.00 -16.85
C ALA A 15 18.40 -13.09 -15.62
N GLY A 16 18.43 -12.04 -14.78
CA GLY A 16 19.26 -12.02 -13.57
C GLY A 16 18.70 -12.93 -12.47
N VAL A 17 17.38 -13.10 -12.45
CA VAL A 17 16.65 -14.00 -11.58
C VAL A 17 17.12 -15.47 -11.70
N LEU A 18 17.49 -15.93 -12.90
CA LEU A 18 17.88 -17.33 -13.15
C LEU A 18 19.19 -17.76 -12.47
N ALA A 19 20.02 -16.81 -12.02
CA ALA A 19 21.26 -17.12 -11.30
C ALA A 19 21.02 -17.61 -9.87
N VAL A 20 19.80 -17.44 -9.34
CA VAL A 20 19.44 -17.83 -7.97
C VAL A 20 19.33 -19.36 -7.81
N ILE A 21 18.96 -20.08 -8.86
CA ILE A 21 18.84 -21.55 -8.81
C ILE A 21 20.16 -22.17 -9.26
N PRO A 22 20.79 -23.07 -8.46
CA PRO A 22 22.04 -23.72 -8.84
C PRO A 22 21.94 -24.49 -10.16
N VAL A 23 22.98 -24.37 -10.99
CA VAL A 23 23.07 -25.03 -12.30
C VAL A 23 23.46 -26.51 -12.12
N GLY A 24 22.48 -27.40 -12.31
CA GLY A 24 22.64 -28.85 -12.16
C GLY A 24 21.87 -29.40 -10.96
N ARG A 25 21.44 -30.66 -11.04
CA ARG A 25 20.80 -31.36 -9.91
C ARG A 25 21.86 -31.72 -8.88
N ALA A 26 21.52 -31.52 -7.61
CA ALA A 26 22.31 -32.03 -6.51
C ALA A 26 22.32 -33.57 -6.57
N ASP A 27 23.33 -34.20 -5.98
CA ASP A 27 23.26 -35.66 -5.84
C ASP A 27 22.17 -36.06 -4.84
N ALA A 28 21.79 -37.34 -4.80
CA ALA A 28 20.68 -37.78 -3.96
C ALA A 28 20.91 -37.53 -2.46
N ALA A 29 22.17 -37.54 -1.99
CA ALA A 29 22.49 -37.30 -0.59
C ALA A 29 22.44 -35.80 -0.26
N GLU A 30 22.93 -34.96 -1.17
CA GLU A 30 22.81 -33.50 -1.08
C GLU A 30 21.34 -33.06 -1.12
N SER A 31 20.52 -33.61 -2.03
CA SER A 31 19.08 -33.31 -2.09
C SER A 31 18.36 -33.73 -0.81
N ALA A 32 18.67 -34.92 -0.27
CA ALA A 32 18.10 -35.39 0.99
C ALA A 32 18.47 -34.47 2.18
N ALA A 33 19.74 -34.05 2.27
CA ALA A 33 20.17 -33.08 3.28
C ALA A 33 19.49 -31.73 3.10
N GLY A 34 19.32 -31.28 1.85
CA GLY A 34 18.60 -30.05 1.51
C GLY A 34 17.13 -30.08 1.92
N PHE A 35 16.43 -31.21 1.71
CA PHE A 35 15.05 -31.38 2.17
C PHE A 35 14.96 -31.27 3.69
N GLU A 36 15.81 -32.00 4.43
CA GLU A 36 15.82 -31.95 5.90
C GLU A 36 16.15 -30.55 6.43
N GLN A 37 17.11 -29.85 5.83
CA GLN A 37 17.44 -28.48 6.22
C GLN A 37 16.25 -27.55 6.01
N LEU A 38 15.54 -27.66 4.88
CA LEU A 38 14.37 -26.84 4.58
C LEU A 38 13.21 -27.09 5.56
N LEU A 39 12.95 -28.36 5.88
CA LEU A 39 11.94 -28.74 6.87
C LEU A 39 12.34 -28.29 8.28
N GLY A 40 13.61 -28.41 8.66
CA GLY A 40 14.16 -27.92 9.92
C GLY A 40 14.09 -26.40 10.06
N ASN A 41 14.40 -25.65 9.00
CA ASN A 41 14.22 -24.19 8.96
C ASN A 41 12.74 -23.81 9.13
N THR A 42 11.82 -24.62 8.58
CA THR A 42 10.38 -24.43 8.75
C THR A 42 9.95 -24.63 10.21
N ASP A 43 10.42 -25.70 10.86
CA ASP A 43 10.20 -25.92 12.29
C ASP A 43 10.71 -24.72 13.11
N ALA A 44 11.95 -24.30 12.86
CA ALA A 44 12.56 -23.17 13.57
C ALA A 44 11.80 -21.85 13.35
N LEU A 45 11.37 -21.57 12.13
CA LEU A 45 10.63 -20.34 11.82
C LEU A 45 9.33 -20.25 12.61
N PHE A 46 8.53 -21.32 12.67
CA PHE A 46 7.21 -21.28 13.29
C PHE A 46 7.20 -21.65 14.78
N ALA A 47 7.90 -22.72 15.16
CA ALA A 47 7.94 -23.24 16.53
C ALA A 47 9.10 -22.65 17.35
N GLY A 48 10.08 -22.04 16.70
CA GLY A 48 11.30 -21.59 17.34
C GLY A 48 12.31 -22.72 17.61
N THR A 49 13.40 -22.36 18.25
CA THR A 49 14.47 -23.27 18.71
C THR A 49 14.60 -23.18 20.22
N GLU A 50 15.31 -24.11 20.86
CA GLU A 50 15.61 -23.98 22.30
C GLU A 50 16.33 -22.65 22.63
N GLU A 51 17.21 -22.19 21.74
CA GLU A 51 17.93 -20.93 21.87
C GLU A 51 16.99 -19.72 21.77
N SER A 52 16.26 -19.58 20.67
CA SER A 52 15.33 -18.45 20.49
C SER A 52 14.27 -18.43 21.58
N ASN A 53 13.73 -19.59 21.96
CA ASN A 53 12.63 -19.70 22.92
C ASN A 53 13.09 -19.50 24.37
N SER A 54 14.40 -19.43 24.62
CA SER A 54 14.96 -19.03 25.91
C SER A 54 15.02 -17.50 26.11
N VAL A 55 14.87 -16.73 25.03
CA VAL A 55 14.84 -15.26 25.08
C VAL A 55 13.53 -14.78 25.71
N ALA A 56 13.63 -13.89 26.70
CA ALA A 56 12.48 -13.48 27.52
C ALA A 56 11.36 -12.84 26.70
N GLU A 57 11.71 -12.04 25.69
CA GLU A 57 10.77 -11.36 24.79
C GLU A 57 9.96 -12.34 23.93
N VAL A 58 10.39 -13.60 23.79
CA VAL A 58 9.69 -14.65 23.02
C VAL A 58 8.57 -15.31 23.83
N ALA A 59 8.61 -15.21 25.17
CA ALA A 59 7.66 -15.89 26.05
C ALA A 59 6.17 -15.57 25.77
N PRO A 60 5.75 -14.32 25.49
CA PRO A 60 4.36 -14.01 25.15
C PRO A 60 3.88 -14.72 23.88
N ARG A 61 4.75 -14.84 22.87
CA ARG A 61 4.44 -15.55 21.62
C ARG A 61 4.24 -17.05 21.87
N LEU A 62 5.09 -17.67 22.70
CA LEU A 62 4.94 -19.08 23.07
C LEU A 62 3.67 -19.32 23.89
N ALA A 63 3.34 -18.40 24.81
CA ALA A 63 2.10 -18.46 25.57
C ALA A 63 0.87 -18.39 24.64
N ALA A 64 0.87 -17.49 23.64
CA ALA A 64 -0.20 -17.39 22.66
C ALA A 64 -0.35 -18.67 21.80
N ILE A 65 0.76 -19.32 21.42
CA ILE A 65 0.74 -20.62 20.72
C ILE A 65 0.05 -21.69 21.58
N VAL A 66 0.42 -21.79 22.86
CA VAL A 66 -0.16 -22.78 23.79
C VAL A 66 -1.63 -22.47 24.08
N GLU A 67 -1.99 -21.21 24.29
CA GLU A 67 -3.37 -20.79 24.55
C GLU A 67 -4.29 -21.11 23.36
N ALA A 68 -3.85 -20.81 22.13
CA ALA A 68 -4.59 -21.14 20.91
C ALA A 68 -4.81 -22.66 20.80
N ALA A 69 -3.77 -23.46 21.01
CA ALA A 69 -3.88 -24.92 20.97
C ALA A 69 -4.83 -25.47 22.05
N GLN A 70 -4.75 -24.98 23.29
CA GLN A 70 -5.64 -25.40 24.37
C GLN A 70 -7.09 -25.05 24.08
N LYS A 71 -7.36 -23.84 23.59
CA LYS A 71 -8.70 -23.42 23.17
C LYS A 71 -9.25 -24.31 22.05
N ASN A 72 -8.42 -24.62 21.05
CA ASN A 72 -8.83 -25.45 19.93
C ASN A 72 -9.03 -26.92 20.33
N LEU A 73 -8.19 -27.46 21.24
CA LEU A 73 -8.38 -28.79 21.82
C LEU A 73 -9.68 -28.88 22.62
N ALA A 74 -9.99 -27.88 23.45
CA ALA A 74 -11.25 -27.81 24.17
C ALA A 74 -12.45 -27.79 23.20
N ALA A 75 -12.38 -26.98 22.13
CA ALA A 75 -13.41 -26.98 21.10
C ALA A 75 -13.52 -28.34 20.38
N MET A 76 -12.43 -29.07 20.20
CA MET A 76 -12.45 -30.42 19.63
C MET A 76 -13.07 -31.44 20.58
N ASP A 77 -12.82 -31.33 21.89
CA ASP A 77 -13.42 -32.19 22.93
C ASP A 77 -14.92 -31.95 23.10
N GLU A 78 -15.37 -30.71 22.88
CA GLU A 78 -16.76 -30.28 22.99
C GLU A 78 -17.57 -30.47 21.69
N ALA A 79 -16.94 -30.96 20.61
CA ALA A 79 -17.57 -31.08 19.30
C ALA A 79 -18.77 -32.05 19.31
N GLY A 80 -19.86 -31.63 18.67
CA GLY A 80 -21.07 -32.44 18.51
C GLY A 80 -20.94 -33.54 17.45
N GLU A 81 -22.01 -34.34 17.28
CA GLU A 81 -22.07 -35.34 16.21
C GLU A 81 -21.97 -34.66 14.83
N GLY A 82 -20.96 -35.05 14.05
CA GLY A 82 -20.72 -34.47 12.71
C GLY A 82 -19.86 -33.21 12.69
N GLU A 83 -19.41 -32.72 13.85
CA GLU A 83 -18.48 -31.58 13.98
C GLU A 83 -17.06 -32.06 14.30
N LEU A 84 -16.04 -31.31 13.84
CA LEU A 84 -14.66 -31.50 14.29
C LEU A 84 -14.30 -30.56 15.45
N PHE A 85 -14.87 -29.36 15.44
CA PHE A 85 -14.72 -28.37 16.51
C PHE A 85 -16.09 -27.80 16.83
N ALA A 86 -16.42 -27.68 18.11
CA ALA A 86 -17.68 -27.16 18.61
C ALA A 86 -18.06 -25.83 17.94
N GLY A 87 -19.26 -25.80 17.35
CA GLY A 87 -19.85 -24.60 16.75
C GLY A 87 -19.19 -24.14 15.45
N LEU A 88 -18.33 -24.94 14.83
CA LEU A 88 -17.74 -24.66 13.51
C LEU A 88 -18.43 -25.51 12.44
N GLU A 89 -19.49 -24.98 11.84
CA GLU A 89 -20.25 -25.65 10.78
C GLU A 89 -19.46 -25.71 9.47
N LEU A 90 -19.41 -26.89 8.84
CA LEU A 90 -18.67 -27.16 7.61
C LEU A 90 -19.59 -27.56 6.45
N GLY A 91 -19.07 -27.49 5.22
CA GLY A 91 -19.74 -27.94 3.99
C GLY A 91 -20.43 -26.86 3.15
N THR A 92 -20.63 -25.66 3.70
CA THR A 92 -21.27 -24.55 2.98
C THR A 92 -20.50 -23.23 3.04
N ASP A 93 -19.66 -23.04 4.06
CA ASP A 93 -18.83 -21.85 4.26
C ASP A 93 -17.34 -22.21 4.17
N ASP A 94 -16.66 -21.70 3.15
CA ASP A 94 -15.26 -22.01 2.87
C ASP A 94 -14.30 -21.40 3.92
N ALA A 95 -14.70 -20.29 4.54
CA ALA A 95 -13.92 -19.70 5.62
C ALA A 95 -13.93 -20.59 6.87
N ASN A 96 -15.03 -21.29 7.14
CA ASN A 96 -15.10 -22.26 8.23
C ASN A 96 -14.22 -23.49 7.96
N LEU A 97 -14.20 -24.01 6.72
CA LEU A 97 -13.31 -25.11 6.35
C LEU A 97 -11.84 -24.71 6.50
N ASN A 98 -11.47 -23.53 5.98
CA ASN A 98 -10.12 -22.99 6.17
C ASN A 98 -9.77 -22.83 7.66
N THR A 99 -10.71 -22.37 8.48
CA THR A 99 -10.54 -22.24 9.93
C THR A 99 -10.33 -23.60 10.61
N ALA A 100 -10.98 -24.68 10.16
CA ALA A 100 -10.76 -26.01 10.72
C ALA A 100 -9.30 -26.48 10.52
N TYR A 101 -8.75 -26.29 9.32
CA TYR A 101 -7.33 -26.58 9.05
C TYR A 101 -6.38 -25.67 9.85
N LEU A 102 -6.69 -24.38 10.00
CA LEU A 102 -5.93 -23.47 10.85
C LEU A 102 -5.89 -23.97 12.30
N ARG A 103 -7.02 -24.37 12.88
CA ARG A 103 -7.08 -24.86 14.27
C ARG A 103 -6.24 -26.11 14.47
N LEU A 104 -6.28 -27.04 13.51
CA LEU A 104 -5.43 -28.24 13.53
C LEU A 104 -3.94 -27.90 13.47
N TYR A 105 -3.56 -26.94 12.61
CA TYR A 105 -2.19 -26.41 12.55
C TYR A 105 -1.75 -25.80 13.88
N GLU A 106 -2.59 -24.97 14.51
CA GLU A 106 -2.27 -24.32 15.79
C GLU A 106 -2.05 -25.35 16.92
N ILE A 107 -2.84 -26.43 16.94
CA ILE A 107 -2.63 -27.54 17.88
C ILE A 107 -1.29 -28.23 17.59
N ALA A 108 -1.00 -28.58 16.33
CA ALA A 108 0.25 -29.21 15.95
C ALA A 108 1.47 -28.37 16.33
N LEU A 109 1.42 -27.05 16.08
CA LEU A 109 2.48 -26.10 16.38
C LEU A 109 2.86 -26.12 17.86
N ALA A 110 1.88 -26.10 18.76
CA ALA A 110 2.15 -26.15 20.20
C ALA A 110 2.85 -27.44 20.64
N THR A 111 2.64 -28.56 19.95
CA THR A 111 3.36 -29.81 20.25
C THR A 111 4.81 -29.82 19.78
N ARG A 112 5.21 -28.84 18.96
CA ARG A 112 6.54 -28.75 18.35
C ARG A 112 7.35 -27.55 18.84
N ALA A 113 6.74 -26.59 19.53
CA ALA A 113 7.43 -25.42 20.08
C ALA A 113 8.22 -25.77 21.37
N PRO A 114 9.57 -25.81 21.35
CA PRO A 114 10.36 -26.08 22.55
C PRO A 114 10.26 -24.93 23.56
N GLY A 115 10.45 -25.20 24.84
CA GLY A 115 10.41 -24.18 25.89
C GLY A 115 11.08 -24.66 27.17
N THR A 116 11.41 -23.72 28.07
CA THR A 116 11.99 -24.02 29.40
C THR A 116 11.21 -23.31 30.51
N PRO A 117 10.38 -24.04 31.31
CA PRO A 117 10.02 -25.44 31.15
C PRO A 117 9.18 -25.67 29.87
N PRO A 118 9.21 -26.87 29.28
CA PRO A 118 8.36 -27.20 28.15
C PRO A 118 6.88 -27.14 28.56
N SER A 119 6.00 -26.80 27.61
CA SER A 119 4.56 -26.92 27.82
C SER A 119 4.17 -28.40 27.93
N ASP A 120 3.03 -28.68 28.59
CA ASP A 120 2.50 -30.05 28.69
C ASP A 120 2.13 -30.66 27.32
N LEU A 121 2.00 -29.82 26.28
CA LEU A 121 1.71 -30.26 24.91
C LEU A 121 2.98 -30.63 24.13
N TYR A 122 4.15 -30.14 24.55
CA TYR A 122 5.40 -30.35 23.81
C TYR A 122 5.75 -31.84 23.73
N GLY A 123 5.81 -32.38 22.51
CA GLY A 123 6.07 -33.80 22.25
C GLY A 123 4.90 -34.75 22.56
N ASP A 124 3.68 -34.25 22.84
CA ASP A 124 2.52 -35.10 23.09
C ASP A 124 2.04 -35.82 21.83
N THR A 125 2.51 -37.07 21.66
CA THR A 125 2.16 -37.91 20.51
C THR A 125 0.67 -38.27 20.43
N ALA A 126 -0.09 -38.25 21.54
CA ALA A 126 -1.52 -38.52 21.51
C ALA A 126 -2.29 -37.32 20.94
N VAL A 127 -1.91 -36.10 21.34
CA VAL A 127 -2.45 -34.87 20.73
C VAL A 127 -2.09 -34.78 19.25
N GLN A 128 -0.85 -35.11 18.88
CA GLN A 128 -0.44 -35.14 17.46
C GLN A 128 -1.29 -36.12 16.64
N ARG A 129 -1.61 -37.31 17.18
CA ARG A 129 -2.50 -38.26 16.49
C ARG A 129 -3.92 -37.73 16.33
N ARG A 130 -4.47 -37.03 17.33
CA ARG A 130 -5.78 -36.35 17.19
C ARG A 130 -5.78 -35.35 16.05
N VAL A 131 -4.70 -34.60 15.86
CA VAL A 131 -4.57 -33.68 14.72
C VAL A 131 -4.60 -34.45 13.40
N ILE A 132 -3.79 -35.52 13.30
CA ILE A 132 -3.72 -36.37 12.10
C ILE A 132 -5.09 -37.00 11.77
N ASP A 133 -5.80 -37.51 12.77
CA ASP A 133 -7.15 -38.06 12.60
C ASP A 133 -8.16 -36.98 12.16
N GLY A 134 -8.01 -35.75 12.67
CA GLY A 134 -8.79 -34.60 12.21
C GLY A 134 -8.54 -34.24 10.75
N LEU A 135 -7.29 -34.30 10.29
CA LEU A 135 -6.94 -34.06 8.87
C LEU A 135 -7.56 -35.14 7.97
N LEU A 136 -7.50 -36.41 8.37
CA LEU A 136 -8.15 -37.51 7.65
C LEU A 136 -9.66 -37.29 7.58
N TRP A 137 -10.29 -36.90 8.70
CA TRP A 137 -11.72 -36.64 8.73
C TRP A 137 -12.12 -35.48 7.81
N LEU A 138 -11.37 -34.38 7.79
CA LEU A 138 -11.61 -33.26 6.86
C LEU A 138 -11.43 -33.68 5.41
N HIS A 139 -10.40 -34.50 5.13
CA HIS A 139 -10.17 -35.06 3.80
C HIS A 139 -11.35 -35.92 3.36
N GLU A 140 -11.72 -36.94 4.11
CA GLU A 140 -12.81 -37.87 3.76
C GLU A 140 -14.17 -37.19 3.58
N LYS A 141 -14.44 -36.10 4.31
CA LYS A 141 -15.78 -35.48 4.36
C LYS A 141 -15.94 -34.24 3.49
N TYR A 142 -14.88 -33.43 3.34
CA TYR A 142 -15.00 -32.09 2.76
C TYR A 142 -13.96 -31.74 1.70
N TYR A 143 -12.83 -32.46 1.61
CA TYR A 143 -11.70 -32.06 0.76
C TYR A 143 -11.23 -33.15 -0.22
N GLY A 144 -11.52 -34.43 0.01
CA GLY A 144 -11.09 -35.52 -0.85
C GLY A 144 -11.91 -35.64 -2.14
N ASP A 145 -13.17 -35.21 -2.12
CA ASP A 145 -14.08 -35.28 -3.28
C ASP A 145 -13.82 -34.14 -4.27
N GLN A 146 -13.07 -34.45 -5.32
CA GLN A 146 -12.74 -33.49 -6.38
C GLN A 146 -13.93 -33.19 -7.30
N ASP A 147 -14.88 -34.11 -7.43
CA ASP A 147 -16.05 -33.95 -8.30
C ASP A 147 -17.03 -32.91 -7.74
N GLY A 148 -17.10 -32.79 -6.40
CA GLY A 148 -17.91 -31.78 -5.71
C GLY A 148 -17.45 -30.34 -5.96
N GLY A 149 -16.15 -30.15 -6.23
CA GLY A 149 -15.55 -28.84 -6.45
C GLY A 149 -15.49 -27.93 -5.23
N TYR A 150 -15.08 -26.68 -5.47
CA TYR A 150 -15.06 -25.64 -4.44
C TYR A 150 -16.45 -25.02 -4.19
N TYR A 151 -16.66 -24.53 -2.99
CA TYR A 151 -17.72 -23.59 -2.66
C TYR A 151 -17.11 -22.30 -2.13
N GLY A 152 -17.80 -21.17 -2.34
CA GLY A 152 -17.33 -19.87 -1.85
C GLY A 152 -16.05 -19.37 -2.51
N ASN A 153 -15.08 -18.88 -1.72
CA ASN A 153 -13.90 -18.20 -2.25
C ASN A 153 -12.77 -19.18 -2.65
N TRP A 154 -12.39 -19.15 -3.94
CA TRP A 154 -11.29 -19.95 -4.49
C TRP A 154 -9.99 -19.88 -3.67
N PHE A 155 -9.67 -18.71 -3.10
CA PHE A 155 -8.44 -18.49 -2.33
C PHE A 155 -8.30 -19.47 -1.16
N ASN A 156 -9.40 -19.77 -0.46
CA ASN A 156 -9.34 -20.68 0.68
C ASN A 156 -9.01 -22.11 0.23
N TRP A 157 -9.47 -22.53 -0.95
CA TRP A 157 -9.21 -23.87 -1.50
C TRP A 157 -7.81 -24.04 -2.06
N GLU A 158 -7.35 -23.06 -2.84
CA GLU A 158 -6.07 -23.17 -3.56
C GLU A 158 -4.88 -22.78 -2.67
N ILE A 159 -5.10 -21.87 -1.71
CA ILE A 159 -4.03 -21.24 -0.93
C ILE A 159 -4.20 -21.47 0.56
N GLY A 160 -5.31 -21.01 1.15
CA GLY A 160 -5.50 -20.99 2.62
C GLY A 160 -5.36 -22.37 3.26
N ILE A 161 -6.20 -23.33 2.82
CA ILE A 161 -6.20 -24.71 3.31
C ILE A 161 -4.84 -25.36 3.06
N SER A 162 -4.31 -25.21 1.85
CA SER A 162 -3.02 -25.79 1.44
C SER A 162 -1.87 -25.35 2.34
N GLN A 163 -1.84 -24.07 2.74
CA GLN A 163 -0.83 -23.53 3.66
C GLN A 163 -0.91 -24.16 5.05
N HIS A 164 -2.11 -24.23 5.64
CA HIS A 164 -2.29 -24.81 6.97
C HIS A 164 -2.00 -26.32 6.97
N LEU A 165 -2.50 -27.04 5.96
CA LEU A 165 -2.28 -28.47 5.79
C LEU A 165 -0.79 -28.80 5.61
N THR A 166 -0.11 -28.14 4.69
CA THR A 166 1.32 -28.39 4.42
C THR A 166 2.18 -28.11 5.65
N ARG A 167 1.96 -26.99 6.36
CA ARG A 167 2.71 -26.69 7.59
C ARG A 167 2.46 -27.72 8.69
N THR A 168 1.23 -28.21 8.82
CA THR A 168 0.89 -29.28 9.77
C THR A 168 1.65 -30.57 9.43
N LEU A 169 1.70 -30.93 8.14
CA LEU A 169 2.44 -32.10 7.66
C LEU A 169 3.95 -31.96 7.90
N VAL A 170 4.53 -30.76 7.74
CA VAL A 170 5.94 -30.49 8.07
C VAL A 170 6.22 -30.69 9.56
N LEU A 171 5.42 -30.05 10.41
CA LEU A 171 5.58 -30.09 11.86
C LEU A 171 5.46 -31.51 12.43
N LEU A 172 4.58 -32.32 11.83
CA LEU A 172 4.26 -33.67 12.29
C LEU A 172 4.85 -34.77 11.39
N ARG A 173 5.80 -34.46 10.50
CA ARG A 173 6.29 -35.36 9.43
C ARG A 173 6.64 -36.77 9.92
N ASP A 174 7.37 -36.89 11.02
CA ASP A 174 7.79 -38.17 11.58
C ASP A 174 6.59 -38.97 12.12
N GLN A 175 5.66 -38.27 12.78
CA GLN A 175 4.47 -38.88 13.37
C GLN A 175 3.46 -39.28 12.29
N VAL A 176 3.32 -38.48 11.23
CA VAL A 176 2.51 -38.83 10.04
C VAL A 176 3.10 -40.07 9.38
N ALA A 177 4.41 -40.10 9.10
CA ALA A 177 5.07 -41.25 8.51
C ALA A 177 4.92 -42.53 9.35
N ALA A 178 4.91 -42.41 10.68
CA ALA A 178 4.76 -43.53 11.59
C ALA A 178 3.31 -44.00 11.79
N TYR A 179 2.33 -43.09 11.74
CA TYR A 179 0.93 -43.37 12.10
C TYR A 179 0.00 -43.51 10.89
N GLN A 180 0.15 -42.64 9.89
CA GLN A 180 -0.68 -42.56 8.68
C GLN A 180 0.20 -42.24 7.45
N PRO A 181 1.04 -43.18 6.99
CA PRO A 181 2.10 -42.92 6.01
C PRO A 181 1.64 -42.43 4.64
N GLU A 182 0.39 -42.72 4.25
CA GLU A 182 -0.18 -42.30 2.97
C GLU A 182 -0.71 -40.86 3.00
N LEU A 183 -0.94 -40.28 4.18
CA LEU A 183 -1.64 -39.00 4.34
C LEU A 183 -0.92 -37.84 3.64
N THR A 184 0.42 -37.78 3.69
CA THR A 184 1.18 -36.73 3.03
C THR A 184 0.96 -36.74 1.52
N ALA A 185 1.11 -37.91 0.89
CA ALA A 185 0.95 -38.04 -0.56
C ALA A 185 -0.49 -37.72 -0.99
N THR A 186 -1.48 -38.31 -0.33
CA THR A 186 -2.91 -38.09 -0.62
C THR A 186 -3.31 -36.63 -0.44
N SER A 187 -2.81 -35.98 0.62
CA SER A 187 -3.06 -34.55 0.86
C SER A 187 -2.50 -33.68 -0.26
N VAL A 188 -1.27 -33.96 -0.69
CA VAL A 188 -0.61 -33.21 -1.77
C VAL A 188 -1.32 -33.43 -3.11
N GLU A 189 -1.74 -34.64 -3.42
CA GLU A 189 -2.53 -34.92 -4.63
C GLU A 189 -3.85 -34.15 -4.66
N SER A 190 -4.57 -34.06 -3.53
CA SER A 190 -5.78 -33.22 -3.44
C SER A 190 -5.46 -31.73 -3.56
N MET A 191 -4.39 -31.25 -2.95
CA MET A 191 -3.95 -29.85 -3.10
C MET A 191 -3.62 -29.51 -4.56
N ASP A 192 -2.92 -30.40 -5.26
CA ASP A 192 -2.62 -30.23 -6.69
C ASP A 192 -3.94 -30.22 -7.52
N ALA A 193 -4.88 -31.13 -7.23
CA ALA A 193 -6.17 -31.19 -7.93
C ALA A 193 -7.06 -29.95 -7.72
N TYR A 194 -6.90 -29.23 -6.60
CA TYR A 194 -7.62 -27.98 -6.36
C TYR A 194 -7.00 -26.75 -6.99
N LEU A 195 -5.77 -26.78 -7.54
CA LEU A 195 -5.18 -25.66 -8.30
C LEU A 195 -5.86 -25.51 -9.67
N ARG A 196 -7.15 -25.14 -9.66
CA ARG A 196 -8.06 -25.08 -10.82
C ARG A 196 -7.88 -23.80 -11.62
N ASN A 197 -7.36 -22.75 -11.01
CA ASN A 197 -6.86 -21.59 -11.73
C ASN A 197 -5.44 -21.78 -12.27
N GLY A 198 -4.89 -22.99 -12.15
CA GLY A 198 -3.61 -23.40 -12.69
C GLY A 198 -3.70 -24.23 -13.96
N VAL A 199 -2.59 -24.87 -14.31
CA VAL A 199 -2.48 -25.81 -15.41
C VAL A 199 -1.94 -27.14 -14.87
N ASP A 200 -2.67 -28.23 -15.17
CA ASP A 200 -2.29 -29.59 -14.78
C ASP A 200 -1.95 -29.76 -13.28
N GLY A 201 -2.67 -29.06 -12.40
CA GLY A 201 -2.45 -29.10 -10.94
C GLY A 201 -1.22 -28.33 -10.45
N ASP A 202 -0.77 -27.35 -11.23
CA ASP A 202 0.39 -26.52 -10.93
C ASP A 202 0.13 -25.05 -11.30
N VAL A 203 1.07 -24.17 -10.91
CA VAL A 203 1.07 -22.76 -11.29
C VAL A 203 1.04 -22.61 -12.80
N ASP A 204 0.02 -21.88 -13.26
CA ASP A 204 -0.03 -21.19 -14.55
C ASP A 204 0.36 -19.71 -14.37
N LEU A 205 1.45 -19.25 -14.97
CA LEU A 205 1.90 -17.85 -14.89
C LEU A 205 1.03 -16.90 -15.74
N ASP A 206 0.27 -17.42 -16.71
CA ASP A 206 -0.69 -16.64 -17.51
C ASP A 206 -2.05 -16.49 -16.79
N SER A 207 -2.23 -17.17 -15.65
CA SER A 207 -3.43 -17.04 -14.83
C SER A 207 -3.38 -15.78 -13.97
N ARG A 208 -4.41 -14.93 -14.12
CA ARG A 208 -4.61 -13.73 -13.29
C ARG A 208 -4.79 -14.00 -11.79
N PHE A 209 -4.92 -15.26 -11.38
CA PHE A 209 -5.02 -15.67 -9.97
C PHE A 209 -3.65 -15.99 -9.37
N HIS A 210 -2.66 -16.29 -10.21
CA HIS A 210 -1.32 -16.74 -9.85
C HIS A 210 -0.27 -15.65 -10.09
N THR A 211 -0.52 -14.46 -9.53
CA THR A 211 0.36 -13.29 -9.63
C THR A 211 0.69 -12.72 -8.26
N GLY A 212 1.76 -11.94 -8.17
CA GLY A 212 2.11 -11.17 -6.97
C GLY A 212 2.14 -12.01 -5.69
N ALA A 213 1.42 -11.57 -4.66
CA ALA A 213 1.39 -12.26 -3.36
C ALA A 213 0.80 -13.68 -3.44
N ASN A 214 -0.22 -13.91 -4.30
CA ASN A 214 -0.83 -15.23 -4.45
C ASN A 214 0.16 -16.23 -5.03
N LEU A 215 0.93 -15.82 -6.05
CA LEU A 215 1.97 -16.65 -6.64
C LEU A 215 2.99 -17.07 -5.57
N ALA A 216 3.49 -16.11 -4.81
CA ALA A 216 4.46 -16.37 -3.75
C ALA A 216 3.91 -17.32 -2.67
N ASP A 217 2.63 -17.16 -2.30
CA ASP A 217 1.95 -18.05 -1.36
C ASP A 217 1.87 -19.50 -1.89
N ILE A 218 1.45 -19.69 -3.15
CA ILE A 218 1.33 -21.01 -3.79
C ILE A 218 2.72 -21.66 -3.90
N THR A 219 3.70 -20.94 -4.41
CA THR A 219 5.04 -21.50 -4.69
C THR A 219 5.80 -21.85 -3.42
N THR A 220 5.72 -21.04 -2.36
CA THR A 220 6.34 -21.40 -1.06
C THR A 220 5.72 -22.69 -0.52
N ASN A 221 4.41 -22.86 -0.69
CA ASN A 221 3.75 -24.09 -0.29
C ASN A 221 4.22 -25.29 -1.12
N ARG A 222 4.36 -25.15 -2.44
CA ARG A 222 4.89 -26.21 -3.32
C ARG A 222 6.34 -26.58 -3.01
N ILE A 223 7.17 -25.62 -2.60
CA ILE A 223 8.54 -25.88 -2.14
C ILE A 223 8.53 -26.80 -0.91
N LEU A 224 7.68 -26.51 0.08
CA LEU A 224 7.55 -27.33 1.29
C LEU A 224 6.99 -28.73 0.99
N GLN A 225 5.98 -28.81 0.13
CA GLN A 225 5.44 -30.10 -0.35
C GLN A 225 6.50 -30.94 -1.06
N GLY A 226 7.36 -30.31 -1.86
CA GLY A 226 8.45 -31.02 -2.53
C GLY A 226 9.45 -31.61 -1.55
N ALA A 227 9.81 -30.88 -0.49
CA ALA A 227 10.67 -31.43 0.56
C ALA A 227 10.01 -32.60 1.32
N LEU A 228 8.71 -32.47 1.62
CA LEU A 228 7.89 -33.53 2.24
C LEU A 228 7.84 -34.83 1.40
N LEU A 229 7.86 -34.70 0.07
CA LEU A 229 7.78 -35.81 -0.87
C LEU A 229 9.16 -36.31 -1.36
N GLY A 230 10.24 -35.61 -1.03
CA GLY A 230 11.56 -35.84 -1.62
C GLY A 230 11.63 -35.50 -3.12
N ASP A 231 10.82 -34.55 -3.58
CA ASP A 231 10.68 -34.14 -4.98
C ASP A 231 11.42 -32.81 -5.26
N GLU A 232 12.69 -32.92 -5.65
CA GLU A 232 13.50 -31.76 -6.05
C GLU A 232 12.95 -31.06 -7.31
N ALA A 233 12.28 -31.79 -8.22
CA ALA A 233 11.76 -31.18 -9.44
C ALA A 233 10.61 -30.22 -9.13
N ARG A 234 9.72 -30.59 -8.19
CA ARG A 234 8.68 -29.70 -7.67
C ARG A 234 9.27 -28.44 -7.04
N ILE A 235 10.30 -28.57 -6.20
CA ILE A 235 11.00 -27.42 -5.59
C ILE A 235 11.57 -26.49 -6.68
N ARG A 236 12.30 -27.05 -7.64
CA ARG A 236 12.93 -26.24 -8.72
C ARG A 236 11.91 -25.51 -9.58
N LYS A 237 10.79 -26.16 -9.94
CA LYS A 237 9.72 -25.51 -10.70
C LYS A 237 9.09 -24.39 -9.88
N ALA A 238 8.70 -24.67 -8.63
CA ALA A 238 8.09 -23.67 -7.75
C ALA A 238 9.02 -22.48 -7.49
N LEU A 239 10.33 -22.70 -7.32
CA LEU A 239 11.32 -21.63 -7.25
C LEU A 239 11.36 -20.81 -8.53
N THR A 240 11.40 -21.46 -9.70
CA THR A 240 11.43 -20.77 -11.01
C THR A 240 10.22 -19.87 -11.18
N ASP A 241 9.03 -20.34 -10.81
CA ASP A 241 7.79 -19.58 -10.90
C ASP A 241 7.79 -18.43 -9.87
N GLN A 242 8.16 -18.69 -8.62
CA GLN A 242 8.19 -17.67 -7.56
C GLN A 242 9.14 -16.53 -7.90
N LEU A 243 10.28 -16.87 -8.48
CA LEU A 243 11.34 -15.97 -8.86
C LEU A 243 10.87 -14.84 -9.80
N THR A 244 9.76 -15.04 -10.53
CA THR A 244 9.13 -13.99 -11.35
C THR A 244 8.60 -12.80 -10.53
N VAL A 245 8.21 -12.99 -9.26
CA VAL A 245 7.73 -11.89 -8.39
C VAL A 245 8.84 -10.90 -8.01
N PHE A 246 10.11 -11.29 -8.18
CA PHE A 246 11.26 -10.43 -7.95
C PHE A 246 11.60 -9.54 -9.15
N ALA A 247 11.06 -9.86 -10.33
CA ALA A 247 11.28 -9.05 -11.52
C ALA A 247 10.59 -7.69 -11.37
N THR A 248 11.30 -6.63 -11.73
CA THR A 248 10.69 -5.28 -11.77
C THR A 248 9.67 -5.23 -12.89
N ILE A 249 8.44 -4.78 -12.57
CA ILE A 249 7.37 -4.64 -13.57
C ILE A 249 7.70 -3.51 -14.55
N ASP A 250 7.70 -3.84 -15.84
CA ASP A 250 7.78 -2.91 -16.96
C ASP A 250 6.41 -2.82 -17.65
N PRO A 251 5.59 -1.80 -17.36
CA PRO A 251 4.29 -1.59 -18.01
C PRO A 251 4.34 -1.41 -19.54
N TYR A 252 5.51 -1.27 -20.15
CA TYR A 252 5.68 -1.21 -21.60
C TYR A 252 6.09 -2.56 -22.21
N ASN A 253 6.42 -3.55 -21.38
CA ASN A 253 6.81 -4.89 -21.79
C ASN A 253 6.40 -5.92 -20.72
N LEU A 254 5.10 -6.00 -20.44
CA LEU A 254 4.54 -6.93 -19.45
C LEU A 254 4.88 -8.37 -19.82
N GLN A 255 5.30 -9.14 -18.81
CA GLN A 255 5.45 -10.59 -18.92
C GLN A 255 4.16 -11.22 -18.40
N HIS A 256 3.59 -12.17 -19.16
CA HIS A 256 2.33 -12.83 -18.82
C HIS A 256 1.16 -11.85 -18.56
N GLU A 257 1.21 -10.65 -19.16
CA GLU A 257 0.25 -9.55 -18.92
C GLU A 257 0.17 -9.09 -17.45
N VAL A 258 1.13 -9.49 -16.60
CA VAL A 258 1.13 -9.23 -15.16
C VAL A 258 1.59 -7.80 -14.86
N THR A 259 0.69 -7.01 -14.29
CA THR A 259 0.97 -5.68 -13.71
C THR A 259 1.21 -5.71 -12.19
N ASP A 260 0.96 -6.85 -11.55
CA ASP A 260 1.05 -7.02 -10.11
C ASP A 260 2.51 -7.19 -9.68
N GLY A 261 2.99 -6.32 -8.78
CA GLY A 261 4.36 -6.38 -8.27
C GLY A 261 5.01 -5.02 -8.03
N HIS A 262 6.34 -5.05 -7.89
CA HIS A 262 7.17 -3.87 -7.62
C HIS A 262 7.62 -3.17 -8.92
N TYR A 263 7.50 -1.84 -8.94
CA TYR A 263 7.90 -0.98 -10.04
C TYR A 263 9.20 -0.22 -9.71
N ALA A 264 9.88 0.24 -10.75
CA ALA A 264 11.18 0.90 -10.63
C ALA A 264 11.18 2.20 -9.80
N ASP A 265 10.03 2.86 -9.64
CA ASP A 265 9.89 4.07 -8.82
C ASP A 265 9.57 3.76 -7.34
N GLY A 266 9.53 2.48 -6.96
CA GLY A 266 9.16 1.99 -5.63
C GLY A 266 7.67 1.71 -5.46
N SER A 267 6.85 1.95 -6.49
CA SER A 267 5.43 1.62 -6.43
C SER A 267 5.20 0.11 -6.28
N PHE A 268 4.09 -0.25 -5.66
CA PHE A 268 3.60 -1.62 -5.63
C PHE A 268 2.12 -1.65 -6.04
N ILE A 269 1.80 -2.49 -7.02
CA ILE A 269 0.45 -2.67 -7.54
C ILE A 269 0.03 -4.11 -7.33
N GLN A 270 -1.25 -4.29 -6.97
CA GLN A 270 -1.92 -5.59 -6.97
C GLN A 270 -3.31 -5.42 -7.57
N HIS A 271 -3.94 -6.52 -7.96
CA HIS A 271 -5.28 -6.52 -8.55
C HIS A 271 -5.34 -5.63 -9.79
N ALA A 272 -4.32 -5.79 -10.63
CA ALA A 272 -4.09 -5.09 -11.89
C ALA A 272 -3.79 -3.57 -11.79
N SER A 273 -4.47 -2.85 -10.89
CA SER A 273 -4.44 -1.38 -10.89
C SER A 273 -4.60 -0.72 -9.53
N VAL A 274 -4.54 -1.48 -8.42
CA VAL A 274 -4.68 -0.93 -7.06
C VAL A 274 -3.30 -0.66 -6.45
N ALA A 275 -3.07 0.57 -5.97
CA ALA A 275 -1.88 0.92 -5.20
C ALA A 275 -1.93 0.23 -3.82
N TYR A 276 -1.03 -0.72 -3.57
CA TYR A 276 -1.26 -1.73 -2.52
C TYR A 276 -0.06 -2.06 -1.61
N THR A 277 0.94 -1.20 -1.55
CA THR A 277 2.16 -1.43 -0.74
C THR A 277 1.83 -1.82 0.71
N GLY A 278 0.86 -1.15 1.33
CA GLY A 278 0.48 -1.33 2.73
C GLY A 278 -0.39 -2.55 3.03
N SER A 279 -0.72 -3.41 2.06
CA SER A 279 -1.38 -4.69 2.37
C SER A 279 -0.87 -5.87 1.54
N TYR A 280 -1.19 -5.98 0.25
CA TYR A 280 -0.63 -7.08 -0.55
C TYR A 280 0.88 -6.94 -0.70
N GLY A 281 1.42 -5.72 -0.77
CA GLY A 281 2.86 -5.48 -0.82
C GLY A 281 3.57 -6.01 0.42
N LYS A 282 3.11 -5.65 1.64
CA LYS A 282 3.69 -6.20 2.88
C LYS A 282 3.53 -7.72 2.98
N GLY A 283 2.44 -8.29 2.45
CA GLY A 283 2.22 -9.73 2.37
C GLY A 283 3.26 -10.42 1.49
N LEU A 284 3.48 -9.88 0.28
CA LEU A 284 4.53 -10.37 -0.61
C LEU A 284 5.91 -10.24 0.02
N LEU A 285 6.24 -9.08 0.60
CA LEU A 285 7.52 -8.84 1.29
C LEU A 285 7.77 -9.91 2.37
N SER A 286 6.80 -10.11 3.25
CA SER A 286 6.88 -11.13 4.31
C SER A 286 7.07 -12.52 3.70
N ARG A 287 6.27 -12.90 2.69
CA ARG A 287 6.33 -14.22 2.07
C ARG A 287 7.67 -14.50 1.40
N VAL A 288 8.22 -13.55 0.65
CA VAL A 288 9.51 -13.75 -0.02
C VAL A 288 10.64 -13.85 1.00
N VAL A 289 10.67 -13.00 2.03
CA VAL A 289 11.71 -13.05 3.07
C VAL A 289 11.62 -14.37 3.85
N GLN A 290 10.41 -14.79 4.24
CA GLN A 290 10.22 -16.11 4.85
C GLN A 290 10.76 -17.22 3.95
N THR A 291 10.48 -17.19 2.65
CA THR A 291 10.97 -18.22 1.73
C THR A 291 12.50 -18.25 1.64
N LEU A 292 13.15 -17.09 1.64
CA LEU A 292 14.61 -17.02 1.69
C LEU A 292 15.17 -17.61 2.98
N THR A 293 14.54 -17.33 4.14
CA THR A 293 14.88 -17.93 5.42
C THR A 293 14.69 -19.46 5.42
N LEU A 294 13.60 -19.96 4.82
CA LEU A 294 13.34 -21.40 4.70
C LEU A 294 14.39 -22.11 3.84
N LEU A 295 14.88 -21.45 2.79
CA LEU A 295 15.87 -22.00 1.86
C LEU A 295 17.31 -21.92 2.37
N GLU A 296 17.57 -21.19 3.45
CA GLU A 296 18.92 -20.96 3.98
C GLU A 296 19.66 -22.28 4.24
N GLY A 297 20.83 -22.44 3.61
CA GLY A 297 21.66 -23.63 3.76
C GLY A 297 21.13 -24.90 3.10
N SER A 298 19.93 -24.89 2.50
CA SER A 298 19.34 -26.08 1.84
C SER A 298 20.05 -26.49 0.55
N GLY A 299 20.78 -25.57 -0.07
CA GLY A 299 21.43 -25.78 -1.37
C GLY A 299 20.48 -25.72 -2.57
N PHE A 300 19.18 -25.46 -2.39
CA PHE A 300 18.23 -25.33 -3.52
C PHE A 300 18.22 -23.93 -4.16
N ALA A 301 18.69 -22.90 -3.45
CA ALA A 301 18.72 -21.52 -3.93
C ALA A 301 19.88 -20.73 -3.30
N HIS A 302 20.43 -19.79 -4.07
CA HIS A 302 21.35 -18.74 -3.65
C HIS A 302 20.54 -17.49 -3.23
N GLY A 303 19.82 -17.60 -2.11
CA GLY A 303 18.89 -16.56 -1.66
C GLY A 303 19.55 -15.20 -1.37
N GLU A 304 20.84 -15.21 -1.05
CA GLU A 304 21.67 -14.02 -0.85
C GLU A 304 21.69 -13.07 -2.05
N GLU A 305 21.55 -13.60 -3.28
CA GLU A 305 21.51 -12.83 -4.53
C GLU A 305 20.23 -11.96 -4.62
N LEU A 306 19.18 -12.29 -3.86
CA LEU A 306 17.92 -11.56 -3.84
C LEU A 306 17.86 -10.45 -2.78
N VAL A 307 18.76 -10.46 -1.80
CA VAL A 307 18.80 -9.47 -0.71
C VAL A 307 18.87 -8.02 -1.23
N PRO A 308 19.70 -7.66 -2.22
CA PRO A 308 19.73 -6.29 -2.74
C PRO A 308 18.41 -5.82 -3.36
N THR A 309 17.67 -6.75 -3.99
CA THR A 309 16.36 -6.45 -4.60
C THR A 309 15.34 -6.15 -3.52
N VAL A 310 15.23 -7.02 -2.50
CA VAL A 310 14.28 -6.86 -1.40
C VAL A 310 14.63 -5.65 -0.53
N HIS A 311 15.92 -5.38 -0.28
CA HIS A 311 16.38 -4.14 0.35
C HIS A 311 15.90 -2.91 -0.43
N GLY A 312 16.00 -2.94 -1.76
CA GLY A 312 15.48 -1.90 -2.64
C GLY A 312 13.97 -1.67 -2.46
N TRP A 313 13.19 -2.72 -2.27
CA TRP A 313 11.75 -2.62 -1.98
C TRP A 313 11.50 -1.95 -0.63
N VAL A 314 12.23 -2.35 0.40
CA VAL A 314 12.14 -1.74 1.74
C VAL A 314 12.50 -0.25 1.67
N ALA A 315 13.68 0.09 1.14
CA ALA A 315 14.21 1.45 1.15
C ALA A 315 13.44 2.43 0.25
N ASN A 316 12.94 1.97 -0.90
CA ASN A 316 12.31 2.83 -1.89
C ASN A 316 10.79 2.69 -1.97
N GLY A 317 10.24 1.53 -1.60
CA GLY A 317 8.79 1.28 -1.60
C GLY A 317 8.16 1.47 -0.23
N PHE A 318 8.63 0.75 0.80
CA PHE A 318 7.98 0.78 2.12
C PHE A 318 8.36 1.98 2.97
N ALA A 319 9.66 2.23 3.14
CA ALA A 319 10.13 3.24 4.09
C ALA A 319 9.59 4.66 3.82
N PRO A 320 9.46 5.14 2.57
CA PRO A 320 8.82 6.43 2.31
C PRO A 320 7.34 6.50 2.72
N LEU A 321 6.65 5.36 2.78
CA LEU A 321 5.22 5.23 3.12
C LEU A 321 4.97 4.94 4.61
N ILE A 322 6.04 4.87 5.41
CA ILE A 322 5.97 4.71 6.87
C ILE A 322 6.40 6.02 7.51
N PHE A 323 5.54 6.58 8.35
CA PHE A 323 5.82 7.80 9.10
C PHE A 323 5.60 7.53 10.59
N GLU A 324 6.68 7.61 11.39
CA GLU A 324 6.63 7.35 12.84
C GLU A 324 5.95 6.02 13.16
N GLY A 325 6.34 4.94 12.47
CA GLY A 325 5.76 3.60 12.64
C GLY A 325 4.35 3.42 12.03
N TRP A 326 3.76 4.43 11.41
CA TRP A 326 2.43 4.33 10.78
C TRP A 326 2.51 4.12 9.27
N MET A 327 1.91 3.03 8.77
CA MET A 327 1.68 2.82 7.34
C MET A 327 0.58 3.75 6.82
N MET A 328 0.88 4.56 5.80
CA MET A 328 -0.05 5.55 5.24
C MET A 328 -1.31 4.91 4.61
N GLU A 329 -2.45 5.62 4.66
CA GLU A 329 -3.73 5.09 4.18
C GLU A 329 -3.79 4.94 2.66
N ALA A 330 -3.08 5.80 1.95
CA ALA A 330 -3.15 5.90 0.50
C ALA A 330 -2.74 4.61 -0.24
N VAL A 331 -2.12 3.64 0.45
CA VAL A 331 -1.55 2.40 -0.13
C VAL A 331 -2.14 1.11 0.47
N LYS A 332 -3.29 1.20 1.13
CA LYS A 332 -3.93 0.05 1.80
C LYS A 332 -5.11 -0.55 1.03
N GLY A 333 -5.46 -0.03 -0.14
CA GLY A 333 -6.63 -0.49 -0.91
C GLY A 333 -7.89 -0.53 -0.02
N ARG A 334 -8.67 -1.61 -0.07
CA ARG A 334 -9.86 -1.79 0.79
C ARG A 334 -9.54 -1.95 2.29
N ALA A 335 -8.29 -2.23 2.66
CA ALA A 335 -7.90 -2.50 4.05
C ALA A 335 -8.00 -1.27 4.96
N VAL A 336 -8.12 -0.05 4.41
CA VAL A 336 -8.42 1.17 5.18
C VAL A 336 -9.69 1.07 6.04
N SER A 337 -10.59 0.14 5.72
CA SER A 337 -11.84 -0.13 6.44
C SER A 337 -11.71 -1.13 7.60
N ARG A 338 -10.51 -1.70 7.81
CA ARG A 338 -10.24 -2.69 8.87
C ARG A 338 -9.77 -2.00 10.16
N THR A 339 -10.11 -2.60 11.30
CA THR A 339 -9.82 -2.04 12.63
C THR A 339 -8.36 -2.19 13.08
N GLY A 340 -7.61 -3.16 12.54
CA GLY A 340 -6.22 -3.43 12.90
C GLY A 340 -5.24 -3.12 11.77
N THR A 341 -5.05 -1.85 11.44
CA THR A 341 -4.11 -1.40 10.39
C THR A 341 -3.26 -0.21 10.88
N GLY A 342 -2.28 0.22 10.07
CA GLY A 342 -1.34 1.29 10.43
C GLY A 342 -0.12 0.74 11.14
N TYR A 343 -0.07 0.80 12.48
CA TYR A 343 1.06 0.27 13.26
C TYR A 343 1.22 -1.26 13.10
N ALA A 344 0.12 -2.01 13.11
CA ALA A 344 0.14 -3.46 12.88
C ALA A 344 0.60 -3.83 11.46
N ASP A 345 0.40 -2.95 10.47
CA ASP A 345 0.95 -3.17 9.13
C ASP A 345 2.48 -3.05 9.12
N VAL A 346 3.03 -2.17 9.98
CA VAL A 346 4.47 -1.97 10.12
C VAL A 346 5.12 -3.10 10.91
N ALA A 347 4.43 -3.76 11.84
CA ALA A 347 4.94 -4.96 12.51
C ALA A 347 5.36 -6.04 11.50
N VAL A 348 4.52 -6.31 10.49
CA VAL A 348 4.82 -7.26 9.40
C VAL A 348 6.04 -6.84 8.59
N VAL A 349 6.20 -5.53 8.33
CA VAL A 349 7.37 -5.00 7.63
C VAL A 349 8.62 -5.11 8.50
N ALA A 350 8.51 -4.84 9.80
CA ALA A 350 9.62 -4.91 10.75
C ALA A 350 10.15 -6.33 10.89
N GLU A 351 9.28 -7.34 11.01
CA GLU A 351 9.68 -8.76 11.03
C GLU A 351 10.48 -9.11 9.76
N ALA A 352 9.96 -8.73 8.59
CA ALA A 352 10.65 -8.96 7.32
C ALA A 352 12.00 -8.22 7.22
N VAL A 353 12.12 -7.01 7.78
CA VAL A 353 13.39 -6.27 7.83
C VAL A 353 14.39 -6.95 8.76
N VAL A 354 13.95 -7.46 9.93
CA VAL A 354 14.80 -8.19 10.87
C VAL A 354 15.38 -9.45 10.21
N ASP A 355 14.55 -10.23 9.52
CA ASP A 355 15.01 -11.43 8.84
C ASP A 355 15.87 -11.12 7.61
N LEU A 356 15.52 -10.08 6.85
CA LEU A 356 16.38 -9.63 5.75
C LEU A 356 17.75 -9.13 6.26
N ALA A 357 17.80 -8.50 7.43
CA ALA A 357 19.05 -8.06 8.05
C ALA A 357 19.94 -9.24 8.45
N HIS A 358 19.34 -10.37 8.84
CA HIS A 358 20.05 -11.62 9.13
C HIS A 358 20.63 -12.24 7.85
N LEU A 359 19.88 -12.24 6.76
CA LEU A 359 20.32 -12.73 5.44
C LEU A 359 21.36 -11.81 4.76
N ALA A 360 21.44 -10.55 5.17
CA ALA A 360 22.36 -9.56 4.63
C ALA A 360 23.76 -9.62 5.26
N THR A 361 24.75 -9.02 4.59
CA THR A 361 26.10 -8.84 5.13
C THR A 361 26.58 -7.39 5.00
N GLY A 362 27.63 -7.04 5.77
CA GLY A 362 28.29 -5.73 5.68
C GLY A 362 27.36 -4.54 5.96
N ASP A 363 27.52 -3.47 5.19
CA ASP A 363 26.79 -2.21 5.36
C ASP A 363 25.28 -2.38 5.21
N THR A 364 24.82 -3.26 4.32
CA THR A 364 23.38 -3.54 4.12
C THR A 364 22.75 -4.15 5.37
N ALA A 365 23.44 -5.09 6.03
CA ALA A 365 22.97 -5.66 7.29
C ALA A 365 22.87 -4.58 8.38
N GLN A 366 23.89 -3.72 8.51
CA GLN A 366 23.88 -2.65 9.50
C GLN A 366 22.77 -1.63 9.26
N GLU A 367 22.55 -1.25 8.00
CA GLU A 367 21.48 -0.32 7.60
C GLU A 367 20.09 -0.91 7.91
N LEU A 368 19.86 -2.19 7.62
CA LEU A 368 18.58 -2.86 7.93
C LEU A 368 18.37 -3.03 9.44
N LYS A 369 19.40 -3.38 10.21
CA LYS A 369 19.33 -3.42 11.69
C LYS A 369 18.98 -2.05 12.27
N SER A 370 19.62 -1.00 11.75
CA SER A 370 19.35 0.38 12.16
C SER A 370 17.90 0.78 11.89
N TYR A 371 17.37 0.37 10.74
CA TYR A 371 15.98 0.62 10.37
C TYR A 371 14.97 -0.18 11.20
N ALA A 372 15.24 -1.46 11.47
CA ALA A 372 14.39 -2.26 12.37
C ALA A 372 14.29 -1.59 13.75
N LYS A 373 15.42 -1.18 14.33
CA LYS A 373 15.48 -0.46 15.61
C LYS A 373 14.76 0.89 15.58
N HIS A 374 14.83 1.60 14.44
CA HIS A 374 14.05 2.81 14.22
C HIS A 374 12.55 2.52 14.25
N LEU A 375 12.07 1.51 13.52
CA LEU A 375 10.63 1.18 13.47
C LEU A 375 10.07 0.87 14.87
N SER A 376 10.85 0.22 15.74
CA SER A 376 10.47 -0.11 17.12
C SER A 376 10.36 1.09 18.06
N SER A 377 10.93 2.24 17.70
CA SER A 377 11.00 3.42 18.57
C SER A 377 10.48 4.73 17.95
N ALA A 378 10.12 4.72 16.66
CA ALA A 378 9.77 5.92 15.92
C ALA A 378 8.35 6.45 16.20
N GLY A 379 7.44 5.59 16.66
CA GLY A 379 6.01 5.92 16.79
C GLY A 379 5.54 6.22 18.21
N ALA A 380 4.45 6.98 18.33
CA ALA A 380 3.75 7.19 19.60
C ALA A 380 3.14 5.90 20.16
N ALA A 381 2.90 4.91 19.30
CA ALA A 381 2.51 3.56 19.66
C ALA A 381 3.43 2.56 18.92
N PRO A 382 4.52 2.11 19.57
CA PRO A 382 5.33 1.03 19.04
C PRO A 382 4.49 -0.21 18.74
N PHE A 383 4.86 -0.96 17.70
CA PHE A 383 4.31 -2.29 17.51
C PHE A 383 4.81 -3.23 18.60
N ASP A 384 4.06 -4.29 18.90
CA ASP A 384 4.47 -5.34 19.82
C ASP A 384 5.22 -6.43 19.04
N PRO A 385 6.52 -6.68 19.29
CA PRO A 385 7.26 -7.75 18.62
C PRO A 385 6.63 -9.14 18.83
N ALA A 386 5.84 -9.35 19.89
CA ALA A 386 5.11 -10.60 20.09
C ALA A 386 4.05 -10.88 18.99
N GLU A 387 3.69 -9.87 18.18
CA GLU A 387 2.85 -10.04 16.98
C GLU A 387 3.62 -10.66 15.80
N PHE A 388 4.95 -10.76 15.85
CA PHE A 388 5.73 -11.45 14.83
C PHE A 388 5.32 -12.93 14.77
N VAL A 389 5.33 -13.47 13.55
CA VAL A 389 5.00 -14.87 13.32
C VAL A 389 6.06 -15.77 13.96
N SER A 390 7.33 -15.41 13.80
CA SER A 390 8.48 -16.25 14.14
C SER A 390 9.09 -15.94 15.51
N PRO A 391 9.18 -16.94 16.42
CA PRO A 391 9.96 -16.83 17.65
C PRO A 391 11.45 -16.47 17.42
N VAL A 392 12.03 -16.93 16.31
CA VAL A 392 13.41 -16.62 15.94
C VAL A 392 13.56 -15.14 15.58
N SER A 393 12.63 -14.58 14.81
CA SER A 393 12.64 -13.17 14.45
C SER A 393 12.44 -12.26 15.66
N ILE A 394 11.64 -12.67 16.65
CA ILE A 394 11.50 -11.97 17.94
C ILE A 394 12.83 -11.95 18.71
N ALA A 395 13.51 -13.10 18.80
CA ALA A 395 14.82 -13.18 19.46
C ALA A 395 15.86 -12.26 18.79
N ARG A 396 15.94 -12.31 17.44
CA ARG A 396 16.83 -11.43 16.64
C ARG A 396 16.48 -9.95 16.82
N HIS A 397 15.20 -9.62 16.90
CA HIS A 397 14.73 -8.27 17.16
C HIS A 397 15.17 -7.78 18.54
N SER A 398 15.02 -8.60 19.58
CA SER A 398 15.51 -8.31 20.94
C SER A 398 17.01 -8.04 20.97
N GLU A 399 17.80 -8.83 20.23
CA GLU A 399 19.25 -8.60 20.08
C GLU A 399 19.58 -7.25 19.41
N ILE A 400 18.89 -6.90 18.32
CA ILE A 400 19.07 -5.63 17.61
C ILE A 400 18.72 -4.44 18.52
N ASP A 401 17.61 -4.54 19.26
CA ASP A 401 17.18 -3.50 20.18
C ASP A 401 18.16 -3.34 21.36
N GLY A 402 18.70 -4.45 21.87
CA GLY A 402 19.70 -4.48 22.94
C GLY A 402 21.11 -4.02 22.52
N ASP A 403 21.45 -4.08 21.23
CA ASP A 403 22.79 -3.72 20.74
C ASP A 403 23.01 -2.20 20.68
N ALA A 404 23.78 -1.66 21.61
CA ALA A 404 24.13 -0.23 21.68
C ALA A 404 24.98 0.28 20.49
N SER A 405 25.57 -0.62 19.69
CA SER A 405 26.32 -0.26 18.49
C SER A 405 25.44 -0.02 17.26
N VAL A 406 24.17 -0.46 17.32
CA VAL A 406 23.16 -0.22 16.27
C VAL A 406 22.40 1.07 16.60
N PRO A 407 22.56 2.15 15.80
CA PRO A 407 21.75 3.35 15.97
C PRO A 407 20.33 3.12 15.43
N ALA A 408 19.34 3.86 15.94
CA ALA A 408 17.97 3.83 15.43
C ALA A 408 17.78 4.90 14.35
N GLU A 409 17.93 4.56 13.07
CA GLU A 409 17.86 5.52 11.95
C GLU A 409 16.85 5.08 10.87
N ASP A 410 16.12 6.05 10.32
CA ASP A 410 15.25 5.82 9.16
C ASP A 410 16.11 5.64 7.90
N LEU A 411 15.70 4.77 6.98
CA LEU A 411 16.28 4.66 5.63
C LEU A 411 16.07 5.93 4.79
N ASN A 412 15.15 6.79 5.21
CA ASN A 412 14.83 8.03 4.52
C ASN A 412 15.52 9.24 5.13
N PRO A 413 15.96 10.20 4.30
CA PRO A 413 16.30 11.52 4.80
C PRO A 413 15.07 12.22 5.39
N ALA A 414 15.29 13.04 6.43
CA ALA A 414 14.24 13.78 7.13
C ALA A 414 13.39 14.71 6.24
N ALA A 415 13.92 15.14 5.08
CA ALA A 415 13.17 15.89 4.08
C ALA A 415 13.27 15.19 2.73
N ARG A 416 12.12 14.70 2.22
CA ARG A 416 12.04 13.94 0.97
C ARG A 416 10.72 14.21 0.26
N SER A 417 10.73 14.27 -1.07
CA SER A 417 9.52 14.10 -1.88
C SER A 417 9.68 12.89 -2.77
N VAL A 418 8.67 12.04 -2.83
CA VAL A 418 8.62 10.86 -3.69
C VAL A 418 7.36 10.92 -4.54
N ALA A 419 7.53 10.84 -5.86
CA ALA A 419 6.46 10.73 -6.82
C ALA A 419 6.41 9.27 -7.30
N PHE A 420 5.55 8.48 -6.65
CA PHE A 420 5.21 7.12 -7.05
C PHE A 420 4.22 7.17 -8.21
N ASN A 421 4.70 7.63 -9.36
CA ASN A 421 3.86 7.92 -10.51
C ASN A 421 3.29 6.64 -11.12
N ALA A 422 3.97 5.50 -11.01
CA ALA A 422 3.43 4.23 -11.50
C ALA A 422 2.14 3.82 -10.77
N MET A 423 2.01 4.12 -9.46
CA MET A 423 0.77 3.89 -8.69
C MET A 423 -0.03 5.16 -8.34
N ASP A 424 0.21 6.26 -9.06
CA ASP A 424 -0.49 7.54 -8.88
C ASP A 424 -0.49 8.07 -7.43
N ARG A 425 0.60 7.84 -6.68
CA ARG A 425 0.78 8.37 -5.31
C ARG A 425 1.87 9.43 -5.25
N THR A 426 1.80 10.28 -4.24
CA THR A 426 2.88 11.21 -3.92
C THR A 426 3.02 11.33 -2.42
N VAL A 427 4.25 11.26 -1.93
CA VAL A 427 4.58 11.44 -0.52
C VAL A 427 5.53 12.60 -0.37
N HIS A 428 5.25 13.44 0.62
CA HIS A 428 6.07 14.58 0.98
C HIS A 428 6.39 14.52 2.47
N ARG A 429 7.66 14.36 2.81
CA ARG A 429 8.15 14.28 4.19
C ARG A 429 8.96 15.50 4.53
N ARG A 430 8.74 16.03 5.72
CA ARG A 430 9.46 17.15 6.31
C ARG A 430 9.71 16.90 7.79
N PRO A 431 10.68 17.59 8.40
CA PRO A 431 10.72 17.70 9.84
C PRO A 431 9.37 18.19 10.35
N GLY A 432 8.69 17.37 11.17
CA GLY A 432 7.41 17.70 11.79
C GLY A 432 6.16 17.20 11.07
N TYR A 433 6.21 16.74 9.81
CA TYR A 433 5.02 16.23 9.13
C TYR A 433 5.31 15.33 7.93
N ALA A 434 4.32 14.52 7.54
CA ALA A 434 4.25 13.89 6.23
C ALA A 434 2.89 14.14 5.57
N PHE A 435 2.89 14.26 4.25
CA PHE A 435 1.69 14.44 3.42
C PHE A 435 1.66 13.33 2.36
N ALA A 436 0.58 12.56 2.34
CA ALA A 436 0.34 11.53 1.35
C ALA A 436 -0.84 11.93 0.46
N LEU A 437 -0.67 11.79 -0.86
CA LEU A 437 -1.69 12.12 -1.85
C LEU A 437 -2.06 10.88 -2.66
N ALA A 438 -3.36 10.59 -2.73
CA ALA A 438 -3.94 9.57 -3.57
C ALA A 438 -4.59 10.18 -4.82
N ARG A 439 -4.21 9.67 -5.98
CA ARG A 439 -4.77 10.05 -7.29
C ARG A 439 -5.20 8.80 -8.04
N SER A 440 -5.79 9.01 -9.21
CA SER A 440 -6.24 7.96 -10.11
C SER A 440 -6.08 8.39 -11.56
N SER A 441 -6.12 7.42 -12.45
CA SER A 441 -6.05 7.63 -13.89
C SER A 441 -6.68 6.44 -14.64
N ASP A 442 -6.52 6.39 -15.95
CA ASP A 442 -6.77 5.20 -16.75
C ASP A 442 -5.79 4.05 -16.47
N ARG A 443 -4.74 4.29 -15.67
CA ARG A 443 -3.79 3.25 -15.23
C ARG A 443 -4.13 2.71 -13.85
N ILE A 444 -4.54 3.59 -12.92
CA ILE A 444 -4.70 3.28 -11.50
C ILE A 444 -6.13 3.51 -11.04
N SER A 445 -6.64 2.52 -10.29
CA SER A 445 -8.00 2.50 -9.77
C SER A 445 -8.30 3.72 -8.91
N LYS A 446 -9.54 4.21 -9.02
CA LYS A 446 -10.07 5.28 -8.16
C LYS A 446 -10.14 4.83 -6.71
N TYR A 447 -10.38 3.56 -6.49
CA TYR A 447 -10.51 2.94 -5.18
C TYR A 447 -10.50 1.42 -5.31
N GLU A 448 -10.62 0.72 -4.18
CA GLU A 448 -11.02 -0.68 -4.16
C GLU A 448 -12.16 -0.91 -3.15
N TYR A 449 -13.22 -1.58 -3.60
CA TYR A 449 -14.28 -2.21 -2.82
C TYR A 449 -14.28 -3.70 -3.18
N MET A 450 -14.29 -4.61 -2.21
CA MET A 450 -14.44 -6.04 -2.52
C MET A 450 -14.88 -6.79 -1.26
N SER A 451 -15.69 -7.83 -1.42
CA SER A 451 -16.08 -8.75 -0.33
C SER A 451 -16.66 -8.04 0.90
N GLY A 452 -17.43 -6.96 0.70
CA GLY A 452 -18.02 -6.18 1.79
C GLY A 452 -17.03 -5.27 2.55
N GLU A 453 -15.80 -5.10 2.07
CA GLU A 453 -14.81 -4.18 2.62
C GLU A 453 -14.78 -2.85 1.85
N ASN A 454 -14.54 -1.74 2.57
CA ASN A 454 -14.45 -0.37 2.04
C ASN A 454 -15.71 0.09 1.28
N LEU A 455 -16.86 0.02 1.95
CA LEU A 455 -18.21 0.16 1.36
C LEU A 455 -18.48 1.50 0.65
N MET A 456 -17.80 2.58 1.03
CA MET A 456 -18.04 3.93 0.50
C MET A 456 -16.76 4.61 -0.01
N PRO A 457 -16.05 4.04 -1.00
CA PRO A 457 -14.68 4.44 -1.29
C PRO A 457 -14.58 5.44 -2.45
N TRP A 458 -15.72 5.90 -2.96
CA TRP A 458 -15.95 6.48 -4.28
C TRP A 458 -14.98 7.58 -4.73
N PHE A 459 -14.42 8.34 -3.79
CA PHE A 459 -13.58 9.51 -4.06
C PHE A 459 -12.15 9.40 -3.50
N GLN A 460 -11.74 8.23 -2.99
CA GLN A 460 -10.41 8.05 -2.38
C GLN A 460 -9.25 8.32 -3.35
N GLY A 461 -9.45 8.13 -4.66
CA GLY A 461 -8.47 8.43 -5.72
C GLY A 461 -8.67 9.78 -6.42
N ASP A 462 -9.56 10.65 -5.94
CA ASP A 462 -9.87 11.95 -6.55
C ASP A 462 -9.08 13.11 -5.94
N GLY A 463 -7.82 12.85 -5.57
CA GLY A 463 -6.97 13.82 -4.88
C GLY A 463 -7.16 13.83 -3.36
N ALA A 464 -7.71 12.75 -2.80
CA ALA A 464 -7.78 12.58 -1.36
C ALA A 464 -6.36 12.59 -0.77
N HIS A 465 -6.16 13.28 0.34
CA HIS A 465 -4.85 13.38 0.98
C HIS A 465 -4.91 13.24 2.50
N HIS A 466 -3.77 12.87 3.07
CA HIS A 466 -3.60 12.62 4.49
C HIS A 466 -2.40 13.43 4.98
N LEU A 467 -2.64 14.32 5.95
CA LEU A 467 -1.61 15.12 6.60
C LEU A 467 -1.30 14.56 8.01
N TYR A 468 -0.20 13.83 8.09
CA TYR A 468 0.34 13.25 9.31
C TYR A 468 1.23 14.26 10.02
N LEU A 469 1.00 14.50 11.32
CA LEU A 469 1.82 15.39 12.13
C LEU A 469 2.76 14.57 13.01
N ALA A 470 4.00 15.02 13.17
CA ALA A 470 4.99 14.35 14.00
C ALA A 470 4.59 14.37 15.49
N GLY A 471 4.90 13.29 16.20
CA GLY A 471 4.57 13.09 17.61
C GLY A 471 3.10 12.76 17.88
N GLN A 472 2.27 12.62 16.84
CA GLN A 472 0.87 12.24 16.96
C GLN A 472 0.71 10.71 16.96
N ASP A 473 -0.15 10.19 17.82
CA ASP A 473 -0.69 8.83 17.65
C ASP A 473 -1.63 8.83 16.43
N GLN A 474 -1.16 8.24 15.33
CA GLN A 474 -1.83 8.35 14.03
C GLN A 474 -3.18 7.63 14.00
N ARG A 475 -3.45 6.69 14.94
CA ARG A 475 -4.79 6.09 15.14
C ARG A 475 -5.86 7.10 15.49
N GLN A 476 -5.43 8.24 16.02
CA GLN A 476 -6.32 9.30 16.46
C GLN A 476 -6.62 10.34 15.37
N ALA A 477 -5.88 10.30 14.26
CA ALA A 477 -6.08 11.16 13.10
C ALA A 477 -6.66 10.41 11.90
N PHE A 478 -6.26 9.14 11.71
CA PHE A 478 -6.58 8.31 10.55
C PHE A 478 -6.98 6.89 10.97
N GLY A 479 -7.00 5.95 10.03
CA GLY A 479 -7.50 4.59 10.23
C GLY A 479 -9.03 4.51 10.12
N VAL A 480 -9.60 3.41 10.62
CA VAL A 480 -11.02 3.08 10.42
C VAL A 480 -11.96 4.17 10.94
N ASP A 481 -11.66 4.78 12.08
CA ASP A 481 -12.52 5.82 12.68
C ASP A 481 -12.64 7.05 11.79
N TYR A 482 -11.57 7.41 11.07
CA TYR A 482 -11.59 8.50 10.11
C TYR A 482 -12.57 8.19 8.98
N TYR A 483 -12.48 7.01 8.37
CA TYR A 483 -13.38 6.62 7.28
C TYR A 483 -14.82 6.36 7.74
N THR A 484 -15.02 6.03 9.02
CA THR A 484 -16.35 5.90 9.62
C THR A 484 -16.99 7.27 9.89
N ALA A 485 -16.26 8.21 10.47
CA ALA A 485 -16.79 9.50 10.90
C ALA A 485 -16.82 10.55 9.76
N VAL A 486 -15.77 10.62 8.93
CA VAL A 486 -15.70 11.59 7.83
C VAL A 486 -16.59 11.14 6.69
N SER A 487 -17.38 12.07 6.15
CA SER A 487 -18.21 11.80 4.98
C SER A 487 -17.32 11.49 3.76
N PRO A 488 -17.62 10.44 2.96
CA PRO A 488 -16.85 10.13 1.75
C PRO A 488 -16.88 11.29 0.73
N TYR A 489 -17.93 12.12 0.73
CA TYR A 489 -18.05 13.32 -0.11
C TYR A 489 -17.19 14.50 0.37
N ARG A 490 -16.58 14.38 1.56
CA ARG A 490 -15.81 15.44 2.22
C ARG A 490 -14.47 14.92 2.74
N LEU A 491 -13.89 13.92 2.07
CA LEU A 491 -12.50 13.54 2.33
C LEU A 491 -11.59 14.72 1.97
N ALA A 492 -10.52 14.92 2.75
CA ALA A 492 -9.58 16.00 2.54
C ALA A 492 -9.03 15.99 1.10
N GLY A 493 -9.18 17.09 0.37
CA GLY A 493 -8.73 17.26 -1.02
C GLY A 493 -9.75 16.90 -2.10
N VAL A 494 -10.83 16.21 -1.76
CA VAL A 494 -11.81 15.71 -2.74
C VAL A 494 -12.68 16.84 -3.31
N THR A 495 -12.96 16.78 -4.61
CA THR A 495 -14.02 17.54 -5.27
C THR A 495 -15.14 16.58 -5.65
N ALA A 496 -16.28 16.62 -4.95
CA ALA A 496 -17.38 15.66 -5.14
C ALA A 496 -18.68 16.36 -5.57
N PRO A 497 -19.50 15.73 -6.43
CA PRO A 497 -20.86 16.18 -6.67
C PRO A 497 -21.71 15.95 -5.41
N VAL A 498 -22.68 16.83 -5.16
CA VAL A 498 -23.67 16.66 -4.11
C VAL A 498 -24.73 15.69 -4.60
N GLU A 499 -24.62 14.43 -4.21
CA GLU A 499 -25.53 13.35 -4.56
C GLU A 499 -25.59 12.28 -3.46
N ARG A 500 -26.44 11.26 -3.65
CA ARG A 500 -26.43 10.04 -2.84
C ARG A 500 -26.03 8.85 -3.72
N ARG A 501 -24.91 8.22 -3.36
CA ARG A 501 -24.45 6.93 -3.89
C ARG A 501 -24.86 5.81 -2.93
N GLY A 502 -25.31 4.69 -3.49
CA GLY A 502 -25.54 3.45 -2.75
C GLY A 502 -24.27 2.62 -2.69
N THR A 503 -24.06 1.93 -1.58
CA THR A 503 -23.06 0.87 -1.47
C THR A 503 -23.50 -0.34 -2.29
N VAL A 504 -22.56 -1.20 -2.71
CA VAL A 504 -22.89 -2.40 -3.51
C VAL A 504 -23.94 -3.29 -2.80
N PRO A 505 -23.86 -3.57 -1.48
CA PRO A 505 -24.90 -4.33 -0.79
C PRO A 505 -26.26 -3.63 -0.74
N GLU A 506 -26.30 -2.29 -0.63
CA GLU A 506 -27.57 -1.54 -0.68
C GLU A 506 -28.21 -1.57 -2.07
N LEU A 507 -27.40 -1.59 -3.13
CA LEU A 507 -27.88 -1.59 -4.51
C LEU A 507 -28.36 -2.97 -4.97
N TYR A 508 -27.64 -4.03 -4.59
CA TYR A 508 -27.82 -5.37 -5.16
C TYR A 508 -28.21 -6.45 -4.14
N GLY A 509 -28.30 -6.11 -2.85
CA GLY A 509 -28.67 -7.05 -1.79
C GLY A 509 -27.58 -8.07 -1.40
N GLN A 510 -26.41 -8.01 -2.02
CA GLN A 510 -25.28 -8.92 -1.82
C GLN A 510 -23.94 -8.17 -2.05
N PRO A 511 -22.77 -8.73 -1.68
CA PRO A 511 -21.50 -7.99 -1.71
C PRO A 511 -20.86 -7.84 -3.11
N TYR A 512 -21.61 -8.12 -4.17
CA TYR A 512 -21.18 -8.04 -5.57
C TYR A 512 -22.39 -7.81 -6.48
N TYR A 513 -22.12 -7.51 -7.75
CA TYR A 513 -23.14 -7.49 -8.79
C TYR A 513 -23.11 -8.84 -9.52
N ASP A 514 -24.27 -9.44 -9.76
CA ASP A 514 -24.35 -10.78 -10.36
C ASP A 514 -25.30 -10.76 -11.56
N ASN A 515 -24.77 -11.14 -12.72
CA ASN A 515 -25.52 -11.24 -13.96
C ASN A 515 -24.77 -12.15 -14.96
N PRO A 516 -24.71 -13.47 -14.69
CA PRO A 516 -23.96 -14.42 -15.51
C PRO A 516 -24.57 -14.60 -16.92
N GLY A 517 -25.84 -14.23 -17.12
CA GLY A 517 -26.51 -14.32 -18.42
C GLY A 517 -26.17 -13.18 -19.40
N HIS A 518 -25.56 -12.09 -18.92
CA HIS A 518 -25.14 -10.97 -19.75
C HIS A 518 -23.84 -11.30 -20.52
N PRO A 519 -23.57 -10.74 -21.72
CA PRO A 519 -22.31 -10.96 -22.43
C PRO A 519 -21.03 -10.60 -21.66
N LEU A 520 -21.14 -9.70 -20.67
CA LEU A 520 -20.03 -9.36 -19.76
C LEU A 520 -19.86 -10.39 -18.61
N ASN A 521 -20.75 -11.37 -18.48
CA ASN A 521 -20.69 -12.50 -17.55
C ASN A 521 -20.30 -12.09 -16.12
N PHE A 522 -21.10 -11.21 -15.51
CA PHE A 522 -20.82 -10.74 -14.15
C PHE A 522 -21.01 -11.89 -13.17
N THR A 523 -19.89 -12.28 -12.55
CA THR A 523 -19.81 -13.20 -11.40
C THR A 523 -18.83 -12.61 -10.38
N PRO A 524 -18.81 -13.10 -9.12
CA PRO A 524 -17.89 -12.60 -8.08
C PRO A 524 -16.41 -12.63 -8.46
N SER A 525 -16.03 -13.50 -9.41
CA SER A 525 -14.66 -13.68 -9.90
C SER A 525 -14.51 -13.31 -11.38
N SER A 526 -15.42 -12.52 -11.96
CA SER A 526 -15.32 -12.09 -13.37
C SER A 526 -14.42 -10.86 -13.54
N GLU A 527 -13.80 -10.71 -14.71
CA GLU A 527 -13.06 -9.47 -15.06
C GLU A 527 -13.96 -8.25 -15.10
N SER A 528 -15.23 -8.42 -15.49
CA SER A 528 -16.23 -7.34 -15.47
C SER A 528 -16.50 -6.85 -14.05
N GLN A 529 -16.57 -7.77 -13.08
CA GLN A 529 -16.71 -7.41 -11.67
C GLN A 529 -15.50 -6.61 -11.16
N ASN A 530 -14.29 -7.05 -11.51
CA ASN A 530 -13.05 -6.33 -11.23
C ASN A 530 -13.05 -4.91 -11.83
N THR A 531 -13.40 -4.81 -13.11
CA THR A 531 -13.35 -3.59 -13.92
C THR A 531 -14.37 -2.55 -13.48
N TYR A 532 -15.62 -2.96 -13.22
CA TYR A 532 -16.73 -2.03 -13.05
C TYR A 532 -17.20 -1.86 -11.60
N VAL A 533 -16.92 -2.83 -10.73
CA VAL A 533 -17.41 -2.80 -9.33
C VAL A 533 -16.24 -2.71 -8.35
N TYR A 534 -15.28 -3.62 -8.44
CA TYR A 534 -14.32 -3.77 -7.35
C TYR A 534 -13.26 -2.69 -7.35
N PHE A 535 -12.59 -2.42 -8.47
CA PHE A 535 -11.51 -1.43 -8.50
C PHE A 535 -11.51 -0.62 -9.79
N PRO A 536 -12.61 0.10 -10.08
CA PRO A 536 -12.74 0.81 -11.33
C PRO A 536 -11.70 1.93 -11.47
N ARG A 537 -11.13 2.05 -12.67
CA ARG A 537 -10.15 3.09 -13.03
C ARG A 537 -10.84 4.40 -13.41
N GLY A 538 -10.10 5.50 -13.36
CA GLY A 538 -10.55 6.76 -13.93
C GLY A 538 -10.55 6.70 -15.46
N THR A 539 -11.20 7.66 -16.10
CA THR A 539 -11.26 7.76 -17.58
C THR A 539 -10.25 8.75 -18.15
N ASN A 540 -9.55 9.52 -17.30
CA ASN A 540 -8.52 10.47 -17.72
C ASN A 540 -7.12 9.95 -17.39
N ARG A 541 -6.19 10.16 -18.31
CA ARG A 541 -4.80 9.70 -18.20
C ARG A 541 -3.88 10.63 -17.41
N HIS A 542 -4.19 11.92 -17.32
CA HIS A 542 -3.27 12.90 -16.75
C HIS A 542 -3.24 12.82 -15.23
N SER A 543 -2.23 12.13 -14.71
CA SER A 543 -1.97 11.94 -13.27
C SER A 543 -0.48 11.66 -13.08
N GLY A 544 0.22 12.51 -12.33
CA GLY A 544 1.67 12.36 -12.15
C GLY A 544 2.32 13.63 -11.60
N GLY A 545 3.63 13.63 -11.41
CA GLY A 545 4.30 14.72 -10.73
C GLY A 545 5.81 14.71 -10.93
N ALA A 546 6.46 15.79 -10.50
CA ALA A 546 7.91 15.95 -10.55
C ALA A 546 8.48 16.20 -9.14
N THR A 547 9.68 15.71 -8.87
CA THR A 547 10.43 15.97 -7.63
C THR A 547 11.78 16.63 -7.94
N LEU A 548 12.17 17.59 -7.10
CA LEU A 548 13.46 18.27 -7.16
C LEU A 548 14.06 18.34 -5.75
N GLY A 549 14.96 17.40 -5.45
CA GLY A 549 15.48 17.20 -4.10
C GLY A 549 14.35 16.92 -3.12
N ALA A 550 14.22 17.74 -2.08
CA ALA A 550 13.16 17.59 -1.10
C ALA A 550 11.80 18.12 -1.58
N TYR A 551 11.74 18.93 -2.65
CA TYR A 551 10.50 19.57 -3.13
C TYR A 551 9.78 18.74 -4.18
N GLY A 552 8.49 18.97 -4.36
CA GLY A 552 7.71 18.23 -5.33
C GLY A 552 6.53 19.01 -5.90
N THR A 553 5.95 18.46 -6.96
CA THR A 553 4.64 18.86 -7.46
C THR A 553 3.91 17.63 -7.99
N ALA A 554 2.58 17.64 -7.88
CA ALA A 554 1.69 16.60 -8.36
C ALA A 554 0.52 17.25 -9.12
N SER A 555 -0.02 16.56 -10.12
CA SER A 555 -1.19 16.97 -10.87
C SER A 555 -2.16 15.81 -11.09
N LEU A 556 -3.44 16.15 -11.28
CA LEU A 556 -4.54 15.24 -11.60
C LEU A 556 -5.58 15.98 -12.46
N VAL A 557 -6.07 15.33 -13.51
CA VAL A 557 -7.35 15.71 -14.15
C VAL A 557 -8.41 14.72 -13.70
N GLN A 558 -9.29 15.18 -12.81
CA GLN A 558 -10.35 14.37 -12.23
C GLN A 558 -11.36 13.96 -13.31
N SER A 559 -11.87 12.73 -13.19
CA SER A 559 -12.83 12.17 -14.15
C SER A 559 -13.80 11.20 -13.50
N SER A 560 -14.85 10.82 -14.24
CA SER A 560 -15.67 9.65 -13.91
C SER A 560 -14.85 8.37 -14.06
N ASP A 561 -15.32 7.31 -13.41
CA ASP A 561 -14.78 5.97 -13.59
C ASP A 561 -15.24 5.31 -14.90
N VAL A 562 -14.62 4.16 -15.21
CA VAL A 562 -14.93 3.37 -16.40
C VAL A 562 -16.37 2.90 -16.45
N ALA A 563 -17.02 2.65 -15.30
CA ALA A 563 -18.41 2.20 -15.27
C ALA A 563 -19.35 3.27 -15.84
N TYR A 564 -19.15 4.53 -15.48
CA TYR A 564 -19.90 5.62 -16.10
C TYR A 564 -19.55 5.83 -17.58
N GLY A 565 -18.28 5.65 -17.95
CA GLY A 565 -17.79 5.75 -19.33
C GLY A 565 -18.45 4.73 -20.26
N ASP A 566 -18.55 3.49 -19.80
CA ASP A 566 -19.04 2.33 -20.53
C ASP A 566 -20.51 2.02 -20.24
N ARG A 567 -21.26 2.91 -19.61
CA ARG A 567 -22.65 2.67 -19.16
C ARG A 567 -23.61 2.15 -20.24
N GLU A 568 -23.31 2.37 -21.52
CA GLU A 568 -24.10 1.86 -22.65
C GLU A 568 -23.85 0.37 -22.95
N LEU A 569 -22.75 -0.20 -22.41
CA LEU A 569 -22.38 -1.62 -22.48
C LEU A 569 -22.85 -2.40 -21.26
N LEU A 570 -23.27 -1.71 -20.20
CA LEU A 570 -23.63 -2.32 -18.92
C LEU A 570 -25.12 -2.70 -18.90
N PRO A 571 -25.51 -3.71 -18.10
CA PRO A 571 -26.91 -4.07 -17.92
C PRO A 571 -27.79 -2.91 -17.46
N ASP A 572 -29.07 -2.92 -17.83
CA ASP A 572 -30.04 -1.86 -17.50
C ASP A 572 -30.19 -1.60 -15.99
N ASP A 573 -29.96 -2.61 -15.15
CA ASP A 573 -30.03 -2.54 -13.69
C ASP A 573 -28.69 -2.18 -13.03
N PHE A 574 -27.60 -2.07 -13.80
CA PHE A 574 -26.30 -1.68 -13.28
C PHE A 574 -26.25 -0.17 -13.01
N VAL A 575 -26.05 0.20 -11.74
CA VAL A 575 -26.05 1.61 -11.33
C VAL A 575 -24.68 2.23 -11.56
N THR A 576 -24.64 3.34 -12.30
CA THR A 576 -23.41 4.12 -12.54
C THR A 576 -23.54 5.55 -12.01
N TYR A 577 -22.41 6.14 -11.60
CA TYR A 577 -22.38 7.50 -11.05
C TYR A 577 -21.41 8.40 -11.81
N ARG A 578 -21.89 9.56 -12.25
CA ARG A 578 -21.03 10.58 -12.84
C ARG A 578 -20.25 11.33 -11.76
N ASN A 579 -18.94 11.54 -11.95
CA ASN A 579 -18.16 12.39 -11.06
C ASN A 579 -18.33 13.90 -11.35
N ALA A 580 -17.83 14.75 -10.45
CA ALA A 580 -17.55 16.15 -10.73
C ALA A 580 -16.24 16.30 -11.52
N ASP A 581 -16.06 17.45 -12.17
CA ASP A 581 -14.87 17.78 -12.94
C ASP A 581 -13.96 18.73 -12.15
N ALA A 582 -12.65 18.50 -12.24
CA ALA A 582 -11.62 19.38 -11.70
C ALA A 582 -10.25 19.10 -12.33
N THR A 583 -9.46 20.15 -12.53
CA THR A 583 -8.02 20.07 -12.82
C THR A 583 -7.24 20.55 -11.61
N LYS A 584 -6.45 19.68 -10.99
CA LYS A 584 -5.86 19.90 -9.66
C LYS A 584 -4.34 19.80 -9.71
N SER A 585 -3.66 20.67 -8.96
CA SER A 585 -2.24 20.61 -8.69
C SER A 585 -1.94 20.77 -7.21
N TRP A 586 -0.93 20.06 -6.75
CA TRP A 586 -0.31 20.22 -5.43
C TRP A 586 1.15 20.62 -5.62
N PHE A 587 1.60 21.64 -4.90
CA PHE A 587 2.96 22.14 -4.89
C PHE A 587 3.52 22.00 -3.48
N LEU A 588 4.55 21.17 -3.34
CA LEU A 588 5.04 20.63 -2.08
C LEU A 588 6.34 21.35 -1.70
N PHE A 589 6.22 22.39 -0.85
CA PHE A 589 7.33 23.27 -0.47
C PHE A 589 8.02 22.83 0.82
N ASP A 590 8.59 23.73 1.62
CA ASP A 590 9.22 23.38 2.89
C ASP A 590 8.19 23.32 4.01
N GLU A 591 7.43 24.38 4.22
CA GLU A 591 6.49 24.49 5.34
C GLU A 591 5.01 24.35 4.93
N GLU A 592 4.72 24.43 3.64
CA GLU A 592 3.34 24.42 3.15
C GLU A 592 3.14 23.59 1.86
N ILE A 593 1.88 23.17 1.68
CA ILE A 593 1.40 22.51 0.47
C ILE A 593 0.40 23.44 -0.20
N VAL A 594 0.74 23.99 -1.37
CA VAL A 594 -0.19 24.84 -2.13
C VAL A 594 -1.02 23.97 -3.06
N VAL A 595 -2.34 24.12 -3.00
CA VAL A 595 -3.30 23.42 -3.85
C VAL A 595 -3.98 24.41 -4.78
N LEU A 596 -3.92 24.13 -6.08
CA LEU A 596 -4.68 24.83 -7.10
C LEU A 596 -5.70 23.88 -7.71
N ALA A 597 -6.94 24.32 -7.84
CA ALA A 597 -7.98 23.63 -8.58
C ALA A 597 -8.62 24.60 -9.59
N ALA A 598 -8.89 24.15 -10.81
CA ALA A 598 -9.58 24.91 -11.84
C ALA A 598 -10.58 24.05 -12.59
N GLY A 599 -11.62 24.69 -13.14
CA GLY A 599 -12.72 23.98 -13.79
C GLY A 599 -13.53 23.14 -12.79
N VAL A 600 -13.56 23.56 -11.52
CA VAL A 600 -14.30 22.88 -10.46
C VAL A 600 -15.79 23.09 -10.72
N GLY A 601 -16.49 22.01 -11.05
CA GLY A 601 -17.91 22.05 -11.35
C GLY A 601 -18.46 20.70 -11.80
N ASP A 602 -19.70 20.69 -12.23
CA ASP A 602 -20.33 19.51 -12.81
C ASP A 602 -21.12 19.92 -14.06
N PRO A 603 -20.76 19.43 -15.25
CA PRO A 603 -21.50 19.73 -16.47
C PRO A 603 -22.95 19.22 -16.48
N ALA A 604 -23.35 18.35 -15.54
CA ALA A 604 -24.73 17.90 -15.35
C ALA A 604 -25.53 18.84 -14.43
N GLY A 605 -24.89 19.91 -13.93
CA GLY A 605 -25.54 20.96 -13.15
C GLY A 605 -25.77 20.64 -11.68
N ARG A 606 -25.27 19.51 -11.13
CA ARG A 606 -25.34 19.26 -9.68
C ARG A 606 -24.46 20.27 -8.93
N ALA A 607 -24.81 20.53 -7.68
CA ALA A 607 -23.91 21.27 -6.79
C ALA A 607 -22.61 20.47 -6.55
N VAL A 608 -21.51 21.15 -6.28
CA VAL A 608 -20.19 20.53 -6.08
C VAL A 608 -19.58 21.04 -4.78
N THR A 609 -18.97 20.14 -4.02
CA THR A 609 -18.19 20.47 -2.83
C THR A 609 -16.72 20.16 -3.10
N THR A 610 -15.82 21.11 -2.82
CA THR A 610 -14.38 20.82 -2.71
C THR A 610 -13.95 20.96 -1.27
N THR A 611 -13.45 19.89 -0.66
CA THR A 611 -12.95 19.91 0.72
C THR A 611 -11.45 20.20 0.72
N ALA A 612 -11.05 21.29 1.35
CA ALA A 612 -9.65 21.66 1.53
C ALA A 612 -8.95 20.70 2.51
N ASP A 613 -9.60 20.42 3.64
CA ASP A 613 -9.15 19.48 4.66
C ASP A 613 -10.33 18.96 5.48
N ALA A 614 -10.18 17.75 6.03
CA ALA A 614 -11.11 17.14 6.96
C ALA A 614 -10.31 16.40 8.03
N ARG A 615 -10.53 16.75 9.31
CA ARG A 615 -9.76 16.22 10.44
C ARG A 615 -10.69 15.71 11.53
N ILE A 616 -10.27 14.66 12.22
CA ILE A 616 -10.99 14.12 13.38
C ILE A 616 -10.25 14.46 14.68
N ALA A 617 -11.00 14.54 15.77
CA ALA A 617 -10.49 14.62 17.13
C ALA A 617 -11.36 13.76 18.06
N GLY A 618 -10.83 13.46 19.25
CA GLY A 618 -11.62 12.78 20.29
C GLY A 618 -12.81 13.65 20.72
N PRO A 619 -13.93 13.04 21.17
CA PRO A 619 -15.10 13.81 21.61
C PRO A 619 -14.81 14.75 22.79
N ASP A 620 -13.83 14.39 23.64
CA ASP A 620 -13.40 15.17 24.79
C ASP A 620 -12.22 16.12 24.49
N ASP A 621 -11.75 16.17 23.24
CA ASP A 621 -10.65 17.05 22.88
C ASP A 621 -11.09 18.52 22.85
N ARG A 622 -10.22 19.40 23.33
CA ARG A 622 -10.43 20.86 23.30
C ARG A 622 -9.97 21.42 21.95
N VAL A 623 -10.86 21.37 20.97
CA VAL A 623 -10.62 21.93 19.64
C VAL A 623 -10.99 23.41 19.59
N ALA A 624 -10.08 24.23 19.06
CA ALA A 624 -10.30 25.64 18.77
C ALA A 624 -10.12 25.93 17.28
N VAL A 625 -11.09 26.65 16.71
CA VAL A 625 -11.11 27.03 15.30
C VAL A 625 -11.14 28.56 15.21
N THR A 626 -10.02 29.14 14.78
CA THR A 626 -9.80 30.60 14.75
C THR A 626 -9.27 31.02 13.40
N GLY A 627 -9.50 32.26 12.99
CA GLY A 627 -9.11 32.76 11.68
C GLY A 627 -9.03 34.27 11.62
N ALA A 628 -8.81 34.77 10.41
CA ALA A 628 -9.06 36.17 10.10
C ALA A 628 -9.67 36.31 8.71
N LEU A 629 -10.57 37.28 8.55
CA LEU A 629 -11.16 37.65 7.27
C LEU A 629 -10.13 38.32 6.35
N HIS A 630 -10.43 38.44 5.05
CA HIS A 630 -9.58 39.18 4.11
C HIS A 630 -9.33 40.65 4.47
N ASP A 631 -10.24 41.28 5.22
CA ASP A 631 -10.05 42.64 5.73
C ASP A 631 -9.24 42.73 7.03
N GLY A 632 -8.77 41.58 7.55
CA GLY A 632 -7.93 41.49 8.74
C GLY A 632 -8.67 41.38 10.07
N ARG A 633 -10.01 41.44 10.08
CA ARG A 633 -10.79 41.20 11.31
C ARG A 633 -10.62 39.76 11.78
N ALA A 634 -10.51 39.57 13.09
CA ALA A 634 -10.48 38.25 13.71
C ALA A 634 -11.80 37.51 13.48
N TRP A 635 -11.71 36.19 13.35
CA TRP A 635 -12.86 35.30 13.15
C TRP A 635 -12.71 34.06 14.01
N THR A 636 -13.84 33.49 14.46
CA THR A 636 -13.90 32.24 15.22
C THR A 636 -15.01 31.40 14.61
N GLY A 637 -14.73 30.12 14.39
CA GLY A 637 -15.65 29.17 13.78
C GLY A 637 -16.43 28.32 14.78
N PRO A 638 -17.31 27.44 14.30
CA PRO A 638 -17.63 27.15 12.89
C PRO A 638 -18.48 28.23 12.20
N GLY A 639 -18.60 28.19 10.86
CA GLY A 639 -19.40 29.13 10.06
C GLY A 639 -18.86 29.31 8.63
N THR A 640 -19.55 30.13 7.84
CA THR A 640 -19.14 30.50 6.47
C THR A 640 -18.60 31.93 6.46
N ALA A 641 -17.43 32.17 5.83
CA ALA A 641 -16.84 33.49 5.73
C ALA A 641 -15.77 33.63 4.63
N GLU A 642 -15.51 34.85 4.17
CA GLU A 642 -14.37 35.22 3.32
C GLU A 642 -13.05 35.25 4.12
N LEU A 643 -12.52 34.07 4.43
CA LEU A 643 -11.33 33.90 5.25
C LEU A 643 -10.04 34.20 4.47
N SER A 644 -9.10 34.88 5.12
CA SER A 644 -7.71 34.97 4.66
C SER A 644 -6.86 33.80 5.13
N TRP A 645 -7.11 33.35 6.36
CA TRP A 645 -6.51 32.16 6.93
C TRP A 645 -7.40 31.59 8.03
N LEU A 646 -7.22 30.30 8.28
CA LEU A 646 -7.87 29.52 9.31
C LEU A 646 -6.81 28.72 10.07
N HIS A 647 -7.02 28.52 11.37
CA HIS A 647 -6.18 27.77 12.26
C HIS A 647 -7.06 26.85 13.11
N TRP A 648 -6.82 25.55 12.96
CA TRP A 648 -7.35 24.50 13.81
C TRP A 648 -6.28 24.11 14.83
N ALA A 649 -6.65 24.05 16.10
CA ALA A 649 -5.79 23.57 17.17
C ALA A 649 -6.53 22.59 18.07
N ASN A 650 -5.91 21.45 18.33
CA ASN A 650 -6.31 20.54 19.39
C ASN A 650 -5.46 20.82 20.63
N GLY A 651 -6.01 21.60 21.55
CA GLY A 651 -5.33 22.00 22.78
C GLY A 651 -5.19 20.88 23.81
N THR A 652 -5.87 19.74 23.62
CA THR A 652 -5.65 18.54 24.45
C THR A 652 -4.36 17.84 24.05
N ARG A 653 -4.07 17.78 22.74
CA ARG A 653 -2.97 16.99 22.18
C ARG A 653 -1.78 17.81 21.70
N GLY A 654 -1.90 19.15 21.69
CA GLY A 654 -0.84 20.04 21.23
C GLY A 654 -0.66 20.05 19.70
N GLU A 655 -1.68 19.61 18.96
CA GLU A 655 -1.65 19.50 17.50
C GLU A 655 -2.25 20.75 16.87
N SER A 656 -1.73 21.15 15.70
CA SER A 656 -2.28 22.28 14.95
C SER A 656 -2.12 22.11 13.45
N SER A 657 -3.04 22.69 12.70
CA SER A 657 -2.94 22.84 11.26
C SER A 657 -3.60 24.13 10.85
N GLY A 658 -3.02 24.76 9.84
CA GLY A 658 -3.51 26.02 9.33
C GLY A 658 -3.73 26.00 7.83
N TYR A 659 -4.52 26.95 7.38
CA TYR A 659 -4.97 27.06 6.01
C TYR A 659 -4.84 28.51 5.60
N VAL A 660 -4.23 28.79 4.45
CA VAL A 660 -4.16 30.13 3.88
C VAL A 660 -4.96 30.13 2.58
N PHE A 661 -5.91 31.04 2.47
CA PHE A 661 -6.79 31.14 1.30
C PHE A 661 -6.26 32.27 0.40
N LEU A 662 -5.72 31.87 -0.76
CA LEU A 662 -5.02 32.77 -1.67
C LEU A 662 -5.99 33.40 -2.68
N ASP A 663 -6.87 32.57 -3.23
CA ASP A 663 -7.93 32.96 -4.16
C ASP A 663 -9.05 31.91 -4.09
N THR A 664 -10.07 32.16 -3.27
CA THR A 664 -11.17 31.23 -3.02
C THR A 664 -12.48 32.00 -2.86
N PRO A 665 -13.65 31.34 -3.09
CA PRO A 665 -14.93 31.86 -2.60
C PRO A 665 -14.98 31.84 -1.07
N GLU A 666 -16.15 32.12 -0.50
CA GLU A 666 -16.41 31.92 0.91
C GLU A 666 -16.06 30.49 1.34
N VAL A 667 -15.42 30.38 2.51
CA VAL A 667 -14.99 29.13 3.12
C VAL A 667 -16.07 28.67 4.08
N VAL A 668 -16.53 27.44 3.92
CA VAL A 668 -17.46 26.78 4.84
C VAL A 668 -16.64 25.97 5.84
N VAL A 669 -16.75 26.32 7.12
CA VAL A 669 -16.07 25.61 8.21
C VAL A 669 -17.11 24.97 9.11
N ARG A 670 -17.09 23.63 9.21
CA ARG A 670 -17.93 22.86 10.11
C ARG A 670 -17.09 22.19 11.19
N LEU A 671 -17.63 22.09 12.38
CA LEU A 671 -17.11 21.28 13.47
C LEU A 671 -18.31 20.62 14.15
N ALA A 672 -18.39 19.30 14.11
CA ALA A 672 -19.53 18.55 14.64
C ALA A 672 -19.11 17.20 15.21
N ASP A 673 -19.81 16.76 16.25
CA ASP A 673 -19.71 15.38 16.73
C ASP A 673 -20.44 14.45 15.77
N VAL A 674 -19.75 13.39 15.33
CA VAL A 674 -20.30 12.34 14.48
C VAL A 674 -20.18 11.01 15.20
N THR A 675 -21.32 10.35 15.41
CA THR A 675 -21.41 8.98 15.96
C THR A 675 -21.92 8.03 14.89
N ARG A 676 -21.13 6.99 14.58
CA ARG A 676 -21.50 5.97 13.58
C ARG A 676 -20.90 4.62 13.94
N SER A 677 -21.58 3.55 13.53
CA SER A 677 -21.06 2.18 13.64
C SER A 677 -19.88 1.94 12.67
N LEU A 678 -18.88 1.20 13.12
CA LEU A 678 -17.77 0.71 12.28
C LEU A 678 -18.24 -0.14 11.09
N ARG A 679 -19.47 -0.68 11.15
CA ARG A 679 -20.09 -1.42 10.04
C ARG A 679 -20.39 -0.58 8.81
N VAL A 680 -20.44 0.74 8.95
CA VAL A 680 -20.73 1.64 7.82
C VAL A 680 -19.66 1.56 6.72
N VAL A 681 -18.44 1.16 7.06
CA VAL A 681 -17.32 1.02 6.10
C VAL A 681 -16.98 -0.42 5.74
N ARG A 682 -17.40 -1.41 6.54
CA ARG A 682 -17.12 -2.83 6.30
C ARG A 682 -18.13 -3.73 7.00
N THR A 683 -18.75 -4.63 6.25
CA THR A 683 -19.83 -5.50 6.76
C THR A 683 -19.38 -6.41 7.92
N ALA A 684 -18.13 -6.88 7.87
CA ALA A 684 -17.53 -7.76 8.87
C ALA A 684 -17.01 -7.03 10.13
N ASN A 685 -17.04 -5.69 10.17
CA ASN A 685 -16.65 -4.98 11.38
C ASN A 685 -17.66 -5.23 12.52
N PRO A 686 -17.20 -5.12 13.79
CA PRO A 686 -18.12 -5.18 14.92
C PRO A 686 -19.13 -4.01 14.82
N ASP A 687 -20.34 -4.24 15.32
CA ASP A 687 -21.37 -3.20 15.39
C ASP A 687 -21.12 -2.26 16.58
N THR A 688 -19.95 -1.62 16.56
CA THR A 688 -19.50 -0.72 17.62
C THR A 688 -19.57 0.70 17.10
N GLU A 689 -20.27 1.57 17.84
CA GLU A 689 -20.30 3.00 17.54
C GLU A 689 -19.00 3.67 17.95
N VAL A 690 -18.50 4.53 17.07
CA VAL A 690 -17.39 5.45 17.35
C VAL A 690 -17.90 6.88 17.24
N THR A 691 -17.48 7.73 18.18
CA THR A 691 -17.80 9.15 18.20
C THR A 691 -16.55 9.98 18.00
N ARG A 692 -16.55 10.91 17.04
CA ARG A 692 -15.44 11.82 16.76
C ARG A 692 -15.95 13.24 16.51
N GLN A 693 -15.20 14.24 16.96
CA GLN A 693 -15.36 15.61 16.47
C GLN A 693 -14.76 15.70 15.07
N VAL A 694 -15.52 16.14 14.08
CA VAL A 694 -15.08 16.24 12.68
C VAL A 694 -15.03 17.71 12.25
N LEU A 695 -13.82 18.19 11.93
CA LEU A 695 -13.61 19.43 11.19
C LEU A 695 -13.79 19.17 9.70
N ASP A 696 -14.54 20.04 9.02
CA ASP A 696 -14.63 20.09 7.56
C ASP A 696 -14.39 21.54 7.10
N VAL A 697 -13.36 21.75 6.27
CA VAL A 697 -13.04 23.03 5.64
C VAL A 697 -13.29 22.87 4.15
N SER A 698 -14.31 23.53 3.61
CA SER A 698 -14.76 23.28 2.23
C SER A 698 -15.21 24.55 1.49
N PHE A 699 -15.32 24.39 0.17
CA PHE A 699 -15.88 25.35 -0.76
C PHE A 699 -17.09 24.72 -1.44
N GLU A 700 -18.22 25.41 -1.45
CA GLU A 700 -19.48 24.90 -1.99
C GLU A 700 -19.89 25.71 -3.22
N LEU A 701 -20.01 25.00 -4.34
CA LEU A 701 -20.48 25.56 -5.60
C LEU A 701 -21.96 25.16 -5.80
N PRO A 702 -22.90 26.11 -5.87
CA PRO A 702 -24.31 25.81 -6.08
C PRO A 702 -24.60 25.09 -7.39
N ALA A 703 -25.73 24.38 -7.45
CA ALA A 703 -26.22 23.73 -8.65
C ALA A 703 -26.38 24.74 -9.81
N GLY A 704 -25.92 24.36 -11.00
CA GLY A 704 -25.97 25.19 -12.21
C GLY A 704 -25.01 26.38 -12.23
N ALA A 705 -24.13 26.55 -11.24
CA ALA A 705 -23.12 27.60 -11.26
C ALA A 705 -21.99 27.29 -12.24
N GLU A 706 -21.39 28.34 -12.81
CA GLU A 706 -20.25 28.22 -13.72
C GLU A 706 -19.03 27.60 -13.01
N PRO A 707 -18.18 26.84 -13.73
CA PRO A 707 -16.98 26.23 -13.14
C PRO A 707 -16.08 27.26 -12.47
N SER A 708 -15.62 26.95 -11.27
CA SER A 708 -14.81 27.84 -10.43
C SER A 708 -13.32 27.43 -10.42
N SER A 709 -12.49 28.30 -9.85
CA SER A 709 -11.08 28.04 -9.56
C SER A 709 -10.79 28.39 -8.10
N LEU A 710 -9.90 27.62 -7.48
CA LEU A 710 -9.56 27.69 -6.05
C LEU A 710 -8.04 27.64 -5.87
N ALA A 711 -7.51 28.48 -4.98
CA ALA A 711 -6.11 28.48 -4.58
C ALA A 711 -5.98 28.61 -3.06
N TYR A 712 -5.41 27.61 -2.41
CA TYR A 712 -5.19 27.61 -0.96
C TYR A 712 -3.89 26.88 -0.59
N ALA A 713 -3.41 27.06 0.64
CA ALA A 713 -2.25 26.37 1.16
C ALA A 713 -2.56 25.68 2.49
N LEU A 714 -2.14 24.43 2.64
CA LEU A 714 -2.12 23.69 3.90
C LEU A 714 -0.79 23.99 4.60
N VAL A 715 -0.84 24.31 5.89
CA VAL A 715 0.32 24.65 6.72
C VAL A 715 0.32 23.73 7.94
N PRO A 716 1.09 22.63 7.91
CA PRO A 716 1.19 21.70 9.02
C PRO A 716 1.86 22.36 10.23
N ASN A 717 1.45 21.99 11.46
CA ASN A 717 1.98 22.55 12.70
C ASN A 717 1.94 24.10 12.76
N ALA A 718 0.96 24.69 12.07
CA ALA A 718 0.91 26.13 11.85
C ALA A 718 0.86 26.92 13.16
N LYS A 719 1.61 28.02 13.20
CA LYS A 719 1.41 29.07 14.20
C LYS A 719 0.61 30.22 13.58
N PRO A 720 -0.29 30.91 14.33
CA PRO A 720 -1.04 32.04 13.78
C PRO A 720 -0.17 33.16 13.17
N GLY A 721 1.05 33.36 13.68
CA GLY A 721 2.01 34.30 13.10
C GLY A 721 2.49 33.91 11.69
N GLN A 722 2.73 32.62 11.47
CA GLN A 722 3.17 32.05 10.20
C GLN A 722 2.07 32.13 9.13
N LEU A 723 0.82 31.86 9.51
CA LEU A 723 -0.34 32.01 8.62
C LEU A 723 -0.50 33.45 8.11
N ARG A 724 -0.27 34.43 9.00
CA ARG A 724 -0.27 35.85 8.61
C ARG A 724 0.87 36.19 7.65
N SER A 725 2.07 35.62 7.83
CA SER A 725 3.20 35.87 6.93
C SER A 725 3.05 35.21 5.56
N LEU A 726 2.31 34.11 5.47
CA LEU A 726 2.01 33.41 4.21
C LEU A 726 0.83 34.00 3.42
N GLY A 727 0.07 34.94 4.00
CA GLY A 727 -1.08 35.60 3.37
C GLY A 727 -0.72 36.45 2.13
N ARG A 728 -1.59 37.38 1.71
CA ARG A 728 -1.48 38.12 0.42
C ARG A 728 -0.14 38.82 0.12
N LYS A 729 0.68 39.13 1.13
CA LYS A 729 2.01 39.75 0.98
C LYS A 729 3.17 38.77 1.22
N GLY A 730 2.85 37.48 1.31
CA GLY A 730 3.79 36.41 1.61
C GLY A 730 4.65 36.01 0.43
N PRO A 731 5.42 34.91 0.58
CA PRO A 731 6.36 34.45 -0.43
C PRO A 731 5.69 33.75 -1.61
N LEU A 732 4.40 33.39 -1.49
CA LEU A 732 3.63 32.64 -2.48
C LEU A 732 3.04 33.56 -3.54
N GLU A 733 3.24 33.22 -4.80
CA GLU A 733 2.69 33.91 -5.96
C GLU A 733 2.06 32.91 -6.92
N VAL A 734 0.74 32.95 -7.05
CA VAL A 734 -0.01 32.17 -8.03
C VAL A 734 0.04 32.90 -9.37
N HIS A 735 0.73 32.34 -10.36
CA HIS A 735 0.88 32.95 -11.69
C HIS A 735 -0.29 32.61 -12.61
N THR A 736 -0.79 31.38 -12.51
CA THR A 736 -1.96 30.95 -13.28
C THR A 736 -2.67 29.81 -12.57
N ASN A 737 -3.99 29.77 -12.69
CA ASN A 737 -4.82 28.67 -12.24
C ASN A 737 -5.96 28.45 -13.25
N THR A 738 -5.72 27.60 -14.24
CA THR A 738 -6.68 27.28 -15.31
C THR A 738 -6.64 25.78 -15.61
N THR A 739 -7.64 25.27 -16.32
CA THR A 739 -7.65 23.88 -16.81
C THR A 739 -6.54 23.57 -17.84
N ARG A 740 -5.81 24.59 -18.31
CA ARG A 740 -4.69 24.43 -19.26
C ARG A 740 -3.34 24.41 -18.58
N MET A 741 -3.16 25.22 -17.52
CA MET A 741 -1.91 25.41 -16.81
C MET A 741 -2.16 25.92 -15.39
N GLN A 742 -1.37 25.42 -14.45
CA GLN A 742 -1.33 25.82 -13.04
C GLN A 742 0.11 26.10 -12.64
N ALA A 743 0.39 27.25 -12.02
CA ALA A 743 1.76 27.64 -11.70
C ALA A 743 1.85 28.51 -10.44
N VAL A 744 2.83 28.19 -9.59
CA VAL A 744 3.13 28.90 -8.35
C VAL A 744 4.62 29.20 -8.26
N THR A 745 4.98 30.36 -7.72
CA THR A 745 6.36 30.66 -7.30
C THR A 745 6.41 30.89 -5.81
N HIS A 746 7.37 30.26 -5.16
CA HIS A 746 7.78 30.58 -3.79
C HIS A 746 9.05 31.44 -3.83
N ARG A 747 8.91 32.75 -3.58
CA ARG A 747 10.00 33.75 -3.72
C ARG A 747 11.17 33.52 -2.75
N GLY A 748 10.88 33.06 -1.53
CA GLY A 748 11.91 32.75 -0.52
C GLY A 748 12.85 31.62 -0.97
N LEU A 749 12.27 30.48 -1.35
CA LEU A 749 12.97 29.33 -1.94
C LEU A 749 13.56 29.57 -3.34
N GLY A 750 13.14 30.64 -4.03
CA GLY A 750 13.48 30.87 -5.45
C GLY A 750 12.95 29.77 -6.37
N LEU A 751 11.84 29.14 -6.01
CA LEU A 751 11.29 27.95 -6.65
C LEU A 751 10.02 28.29 -7.43
N THR A 752 9.98 27.94 -8.71
CA THR A 752 8.80 28.03 -9.57
C THR A 752 8.35 26.62 -9.94
N ALA A 753 7.09 26.30 -9.68
CA ALA A 753 6.49 25.01 -10.02
C ALA A 753 5.36 25.21 -11.03
N VAL A 754 5.30 24.35 -12.06
CA VAL A 754 4.34 24.48 -13.17
C VAL A 754 3.83 23.11 -13.58
N ASN A 755 2.51 22.97 -13.65
CA ASN A 755 1.83 21.86 -14.31
C ASN A 755 1.07 22.37 -15.53
N THR A 756 1.17 21.63 -16.63
CA THR A 756 0.49 21.92 -17.89
C THR A 756 -0.30 20.68 -18.31
N PHE A 757 -1.52 20.89 -18.80
CA PHE A 757 -2.52 19.82 -18.95
C PHE A 757 -2.92 19.57 -20.40
N THR A 758 -2.71 20.55 -21.27
CA THR A 758 -3.18 20.52 -22.67
C THR A 758 -2.02 20.58 -23.65
N ARG A 759 -2.26 20.13 -24.89
CA ARG A 759 -1.29 20.25 -25.99
C ARG A 759 -0.97 21.73 -26.31
N GLY A 760 0.16 21.95 -26.96
CA GLY A 760 0.62 23.27 -27.39
C GLY A 760 1.46 24.01 -26.34
N ARG A 761 1.84 25.25 -26.67
CA ARG A 761 2.80 26.01 -25.87
C ARG A 761 2.12 26.80 -24.75
N HIS A 762 2.71 26.72 -23.56
CA HIS A 762 2.27 27.42 -22.36
C HIS A 762 3.41 28.31 -21.83
N GLY A 763 3.12 29.53 -21.40
CA GLY A 763 4.14 30.47 -20.93
C GLY A 763 3.75 31.11 -19.60
N THR A 764 4.66 31.07 -18.62
CA THR A 764 4.44 31.63 -17.28
C THR A 764 5.77 31.85 -16.58
N ALA A 765 5.90 32.86 -15.71
CA ALA A 765 7.06 33.06 -14.83
C ALA A 765 8.45 32.93 -15.50
N GLY A 766 8.60 33.42 -16.74
CA GLY A 766 9.86 33.30 -17.51
C GLY A 766 10.15 31.91 -18.08
N LEU A 767 9.18 31.00 -18.04
CA LEU A 767 9.21 29.65 -18.59
C LEU A 767 8.33 29.55 -19.84
N ARG A 768 8.67 28.64 -20.75
CA ARG A 768 7.77 28.16 -21.80
C ARG A 768 7.82 26.64 -21.88
N VAL A 769 6.69 25.99 -21.63
CA VAL A 769 6.53 24.52 -21.60
C VAL A 769 5.70 24.09 -22.81
N ASP A 770 6.00 22.93 -23.41
CA ASP A 770 5.28 22.43 -24.59
C ASP A 770 4.51 21.14 -24.31
N GLY A 771 3.17 21.25 -24.36
CA GLY A 771 2.21 20.20 -24.05
C GLY A 771 2.15 19.83 -22.56
N PRO A 772 1.52 18.69 -22.20
CA PRO A 772 1.41 18.27 -20.81
C PRO A 772 2.76 17.94 -20.19
N ALA A 773 3.00 18.45 -18.98
CA ALA A 773 4.25 18.27 -18.24
C ALA A 773 4.10 18.76 -16.78
N SER A 774 4.96 18.24 -15.91
CA SER A 774 5.15 18.72 -14.54
C SER A 774 6.60 19.19 -14.37
N ILE A 775 6.80 20.44 -13.92
CA ILE A 775 8.08 21.13 -13.94
C ILE A 775 8.37 21.84 -12.61
N LEU A 776 9.59 21.71 -12.11
CA LEU A 776 10.14 22.53 -11.02
C LEU A 776 11.39 23.26 -11.51
N VAL A 777 11.52 24.55 -11.22
CA VAL A 777 12.71 25.35 -11.50
C VAL A 777 13.12 26.12 -10.26
N ARG A 778 14.28 25.82 -9.71
CA ARG A 778 14.85 26.50 -8.55
C ARG A 778 16.02 27.37 -8.95
N ARG A 779 16.01 28.63 -8.53
CA ARG A 779 17.08 29.62 -8.75
C ARG A 779 17.53 30.19 -7.41
N PRO A 780 18.44 29.51 -6.70
CA PRO A 780 18.90 29.97 -5.38
C PRO A 780 19.62 31.32 -5.49
N HIS A 781 19.29 32.25 -4.60
CA HIS A 781 19.80 33.63 -4.61
C HIS A 781 21.34 33.75 -4.53
N HIS A 782 22.04 32.73 -4.02
CA HIS A 782 23.48 32.81 -3.67
C HIS A 782 24.41 31.90 -4.47
N ARG A 783 23.91 31.11 -5.44
CA ARG A 783 24.74 30.05 -6.08
C ARG A 783 24.99 30.21 -7.57
N GLY A 784 24.31 31.16 -8.23
CA GLY A 784 24.42 31.31 -9.70
C GLY A 784 24.08 30.04 -10.47
N ARG A 785 23.33 29.11 -9.85
CA ARG A 785 22.90 27.84 -10.42
C ARG A 785 21.39 27.86 -10.64
N THR A 786 20.92 27.12 -11.63
CA THR A 786 19.49 26.85 -11.84
C THR A 786 19.28 25.35 -11.86
N GLU A 787 18.47 24.84 -10.94
CA GLU A 787 18.09 23.44 -10.87
C GLU A 787 16.71 23.28 -11.55
N VAL A 788 16.56 22.27 -12.39
CA VAL A 788 15.32 21.98 -13.11
C VAL A 788 14.97 20.52 -12.90
N ALA A 789 13.70 20.25 -12.56
CA ALA A 789 13.11 18.92 -12.68
C ALA A 789 11.95 18.94 -13.66
N LEU A 790 11.78 17.85 -14.42
CA LEU A 790 10.71 17.69 -15.39
C LEU A 790 10.28 16.22 -15.50
N SER A 791 8.97 16.01 -15.61
CA SER A 791 8.37 14.69 -15.84
C SER A 791 7.18 14.78 -16.79
N ASP A 792 6.77 13.63 -17.32
CA ASP A 792 5.54 13.46 -18.09
C ASP A 792 4.45 12.78 -17.23
N PRO A 793 3.45 13.53 -16.74
CA PRO A 793 2.32 12.97 -16.00
C PRO A 793 1.36 12.11 -16.84
N THR A 794 1.54 12.04 -18.16
CA THR A 794 0.69 11.22 -19.03
C THR A 794 1.31 9.85 -19.36
N MET A 795 2.61 9.70 -19.13
CA MET A 795 3.42 8.51 -19.47
C MET A 795 3.39 8.11 -20.96
N ASP A 796 2.99 9.01 -21.85
CA ASP A 796 2.79 8.75 -23.28
C ASP A 796 3.76 9.53 -24.17
N ARG A 797 4.49 10.48 -23.61
CA ARG A 797 5.31 11.40 -24.39
C ARG A 797 6.72 10.90 -24.54
N ASP A 798 7.26 11.11 -25.73
CA ASP A 798 8.66 10.85 -26.02
C ASP A 798 9.59 11.80 -25.31
N THR A 799 9.16 13.06 -25.23
CA THR A 799 9.95 14.14 -24.67
C THR A 799 9.09 15.15 -23.94
N VAL A 800 9.63 15.66 -22.85
CA VAL A 800 9.16 16.86 -22.16
C VAL A 800 10.25 17.92 -22.25
N SER A 801 9.85 19.16 -22.57
CA SER A 801 10.79 20.27 -22.67
C SER A 801 10.28 21.55 -22.01
N VAL A 802 11.21 22.31 -21.46
CA VAL A 802 10.99 23.63 -20.89
C VAL A 802 12.06 24.60 -21.36
N LEU A 803 11.64 25.73 -21.93
CA LEU A 803 12.50 26.86 -22.22
C LEU A 803 12.57 27.78 -21.01
N LEU A 804 13.76 27.92 -20.45
CA LEU A 804 14.10 28.98 -19.50
C LEU A 804 14.43 30.24 -20.28
N ARG A 805 13.57 31.27 -20.22
CA ARG A 805 13.81 32.54 -20.94
C ARG A 805 14.93 33.34 -20.27
N GLY A 806 15.68 34.08 -21.09
CA GLY A 806 16.72 34.99 -20.62
C GLY A 806 18.11 34.44 -20.88
N ARG A 807 18.92 34.28 -19.82
CA ARG A 807 20.34 33.92 -19.94
C ARG A 807 20.52 32.54 -20.56
N HIS A 808 21.58 32.41 -21.35
CA HIS A 808 22.08 31.12 -21.80
C HIS A 808 22.85 30.48 -20.65
N LEU A 809 22.42 29.28 -20.27
CA LEU A 809 23.01 28.47 -19.21
C LEU A 809 23.54 27.17 -19.81
N GLU A 810 24.55 26.61 -19.17
CA GLU A 810 25.12 25.32 -19.56
C GLU A 810 24.85 24.27 -18.48
N ALA A 811 24.54 23.05 -18.89
CA ALA A 811 24.41 21.94 -17.96
C ALA A 811 25.76 21.61 -17.32
N VAL A 812 25.77 21.53 -15.99
CA VAL A 812 26.96 21.13 -15.21
C VAL A 812 26.80 19.73 -14.62
N GLU A 813 25.56 19.30 -14.40
CA GLU A 813 25.19 18.02 -13.81
C GLU A 813 23.75 17.71 -14.22
N GLY A 814 23.39 16.44 -14.40
CA GLY A 814 22.02 16.05 -14.68
C GLY A 814 21.86 14.56 -14.94
N ASP A 815 20.61 14.12 -14.89
CA ASP A 815 20.21 12.77 -15.19
C ASP A 815 20.54 12.39 -16.65
N GLU A 816 20.77 11.10 -16.86
CA GLU A 816 20.86 10.55 -18.20
C GLU A 816 19.53 10.76 -18.96
N GLY A 817 19.61 11.14 -20.23
CA GLY A 817 18.44 11.45 -21.04
C GLY A 817 17.95 12.90 -20.95
N VAL A 818 18.58 13.74 -20.11
CA VAL A 818 18.31 15.18 -20.02
C VAL A 818 19.39 15.97 -20.76
N GLN A 819 18.98 16.97 -21.54
CA GLN A 819 19.89 17.84 -22.26
C GLN A 819 19.46 19.30 -22.12
N ALA A 820 20.45 20.18 -21.97
CA ALA A 820 20.26 21.62 -22.01
C ALA A 820 20.99 22.20 -23.22
N ARG A 821 20.29 23.00 -24.04
CA ARG A 821 20.88 23.64 -25.22
C ARG A 821 20.44 25.10 -25.36
N ARG A 822 21.34 25.91 -25.90
CA ARG A 822 21.07 27.31 -26.21
C ARG A 822 20.10 27.39 -27.39
N VAL A 823 19.06 28.21 -27.26
CA VAL A 823 18.10 28.49 -28.33
C VAL A 823 17.77 29.99 -28.35
N PRO A 824 17.21 30.53 -29.45
CA PRO A 824 16.75 31.92 -29.45
C PRO A 824 15.82 32.21 -28.26
N GLY A 825 16.21 33.20 -27.45
CA GLY A 825 15.44 33.63 -26.27
C GLY A 825 15.75 32.93 -24.94
N GLY A 826 16.66 31.93 -24.90
CA GLY A 826 17.10 31.35 -23.63
C GLY A 826 17.76 29.98 -23.72
N THR A 827 17.47 29.12 -22.74
CA THR A 827 18.01 27.76 -22.60
C THR A 827 16.88 26.75 -22.62
N LEU A 828 16.86 25.86 -23.61
CA LEU A 828 15.90 24.77 -23.69
C LEU A 828 16.46 23.57 -22.91
N VAL A 829 15.71 23.10 -21.93
CA VAL A 829 15.94 21.83 -21.26
C VAL A 829 14.93 20.82 -21.80
N GLU A 830 15.40 19.63 -22.15
CA GLU A 830 14.58 18.55 -22.72
C GLU A 830 14.99 17.22 -22.09
N ALA A 831 14.03 16.41 -21.66
CA ALA A 831 14.28 15.01 -21.30
C ALA A 831 13.53 14.06 -22.22
N ARG A 832 14.15 12.89 -22.44
CA ARG A 832 13.52 11.73 -23.07
C ARG A 832 12.66 11.00 -22.03
N THR A 833 11.35 11.11 -22.16
CA THR A 833 10.36 10.58 -21.20
C THR A 833 9.70 9.29 -21.68
N ARG A 834 10.00 8.82 -22.90
CA ARG A 834 9.53 7.52 -23.39
C ARG A 834 10.00 6.41 -22.44
N HIS A 835 9.06 5.59 -22.01
CA HIS A 835 9.28 4.46 -21.10
C HIS A 835 9.94 4.83 -19.76
N ALA A 836 9.72 6.07 -19.30
CA ALA A 836 10.30 6.56 -18.05
C ALA A 836 9.40 6.33 -16.83
N TYR A 837 8.22 5.72 -16.97
CA TYR A 837 7.27 5.47 -15.86
C TYR A 837 6.85 6.76 -15.14
N GLY A 838 6.81 7.88 -15.85
CA GLY A 838 6.58 9.20 -15.28
C GLY A 838 7.69 9.71 -14.36
N ARG A 839 8.88 9.09 -14.34
CA ARG A 839 10.02 9.51 -13.53
C ARG A 839 10.36 10.99 -13.71
N SER A 840 10.86 11.59 -12.63
CA SER A 840 11.45 12.94 -12.66
C SER A 840 12.87 12.91 -13.20
N PHE A 841 13.13 13.80 -14.14
CA PHE A 841 14.44 14.05 -14.73
C PHE A 841 14.98 15.39 -14.25
N THR A 842 16.21 15.41 -13.75
CA THR A 842 16.81 16.59 -13.12
C THR A 842 18.06 17.06 -13.86
N VAL A 843 18.29 18.38 -13.87
CA VAL A 843 19.52 18.99 -14.38
C VAL A 843 19.86 20.26 -13.61
N THR A 844 21.14 20.47 -13.35
CA THR A 844 21.70 21.70 -12.79
C THR A 844 22.43 22.46 -13.88
N LEU A 845 22.13 23.75 -14.00
CA LEU A 845 22.65 24.67 -15.00
C LEU A 845 23.45 25.81 -14.37
N LYS A 846 24.43 26.36 -15.07
CA LYS A 846 25.23 27.54 -14.66
C LYS A 846 25.40 28.56 -15.76
#